data_AF-A0A958JD20-F1
#
_entry.id   AF-A0A958JD20-F1
#
_cell.length_a   1.000
_cell.length_b   1.000
_cell.length_c   1.000
_cell.angle_alpha   90.00
_cell.angle_beta   90.00
_cell.angle_gamma   90.00
#
_symmetry.space_group_name_H-M   'P 1'
#
loop_
_entity.id
_entity.type
_entity.pdbx_description
1 polymer ?
#
loop_
_entity_poly.entity_id
_entity_poly.type
_entity_poly.pdbx_seq_one_letter_code
_entity_poly.pdbx_strand_id
1 'polypeptide(L)'
;FRGADDLEGSSSSRMNYVIAGLRMAATSPIVGVGVDRYPDLYEVFTPAFIEWGKRTAHSSWILVLAELGLPGLFLFSGIYVSSFREAYRARGVHPEYLMTLIGYGMVMSLLSHAYIFLPYLLFGLISGAARVRLGGGDFEYQGSPAQIPVDKPRVGSVLYRKIATISLLFLVIPVPAGAQLQCIADLDKPFGDTHPQLERKLSLIGSRGETLGFFILLPQASGCAVPTVKVLSGSLPKSAVSFSYLPYVNSPYPSYDGAPKGPWLDPVVPIHKERVCLSPDGVSWLLGEVVIPTDIHAQVVSGEIQINEMILPFSLRVTSIELSTEVEYPIYSEMTPWFNLLGHYGKWTEGEGEIARDYLQLLRAHRIETLTTFVSVPKVKNDSNELDIFTFPTFGQSFSRMNLEGRPRSHYFGFPTVPRDEVGTKESRNYLSAIEKTLPRIDRAGRALLYSWDEPQPEEFATFKSLLRDVRHYAPSLKILATTPYSEDLKSLVDIYVPVSEEIGGDFPDIAKYQELRKSGKEFWWYVSCMSHGCGNSTNTGSPDLVIDRPAVYIRSIGWIGPLLKTDAFFYYHVNNGYQFFPKRDPWKSLWDFSGNGDGTLVYPGRPGMFGLRRHMPIASLRLKLVRQASFDAQYVRLMESKGDQAMPLWWKEAKRNIVRNFTDWDRDYWQYSKLRERIISYLESHP
;
A
#
# COMPACT_ATOMS: atom_id res chain seq x y z
N PHE A 1 22.65 -18.98 38.51
CA PHE A 1 23.82 -18.26 37.97
C PHE A 1 23.64 -18.17 36.46
N ARG A 2 23.54 -16.96 35.90
CA ARG A 2 23.38 -16.76 34.45
C ARG A 2 24.71 -17.05 33.75
N GLY A 3 24.65 -17.76 32.63
CA GLY A 3 25.83 -18.16 31.84
C GLY A 3 26.53 -16.97 31.18
N ALA A 4 27.77 -17.16 30.73
CA ALA A 4 28.54 -16.13 30.03
C ALA A 4 27.83 -15.63 28.75
N ASP A 5 27.14 -16.53 28.03
CA ASP A 5 26.37 -16.19 26.82
C ASP A 5 25.17 -15.27 27.11
N ASP A 6 24.52 -15.42 28.26
CA ASP A 6 23.42 -14.53 28.70
C ASP A 6 23.93 -13.12 29.07
N LEU A 7 25.18 -13.01 29.54
CA LEU A 7 25.82 -11.73 29.87
C LEU A 7 26.31 -11.01 28.60
N GLU A 8 26.78 -11.75 27.59
CA GLU A 8 27.14 -11.21 26.27
C GLU A 8 25.88 -10.77 25.49
N GLY A 9 24.79 -11.55 25.53
CA GLY A 9 23.49 -11.15 24.97
C GLY A 9 22.88 -9.92 25.64
N SER A 10 23.02 -9.79 26.97
CA SER A 10 22.51 -8.61 27.70
C SER A 10 23.37 -7.34 27.54
N SER A 11 24.65 -7.46 27.20
CA SER A 11 25.54 -6.30 27.00
C SER A 11 25.48 -5.77 25.56
N SER A 12 25.37 -6.66 24.58
CA SER A 12 25.18 -6.32 23.16
C SER A 12 23.84 -5.60 22.91
N SER A 13 22.74 -6.06 23.53
CA SER A 13 21.42 -5.40 23.44
C SER A 13 21.42 -3.97 23.98
N ARG A 14 22.10 -3.71 25.11
CA ARG A 14 22.22 -2.35 25.69
C ARG A 14 22.98 -1.38 24.78
N MET A 15 24.03 -1.88 24.14
CA MET A 15 24.79 -1.07 23.19
C MET A 15 23.95 -0.71 21.97
N ASN A 16 23.07 -1.60 21.50
CA ASN A 16 22.17 -1.32 20.38
C ASN A 16 21.17 -0.19 20.70
N TYR A 17 20.65 -0.11 21.94
CA TYR A 17 19.81 1.03 22.36
C TYR A 17 20.62 2.34 22.33
N VAL A 18 21.83 2.34 22.89
CA VAL A 18 22.71 3.52 22.87
C VAL A 18 23.00 3.99 21.44
N ILE A 19 23.37 3.06 20.55
CA ILE A 19 23.66 3.36 19.14
C ILE A 19 22.43 3.90 18.41
N ALA A 20 21.25 3.32 18.64
CA ALA A 20 20.00 3.82 18.04
C ALA A 20 19.73 5.28 18.44
N GLY A 21 19.96 5.62 19.72
CA GLY A 21 19.81 7.00 20.20
C GLY A 21 20.80 7.98 19.61
N LEU A 22 22.06 7.58 19.48
CA LEU A 22 23.09 8.39 18.83
C LEU A 22 22.79 8.62 17.34
N ARG A 23 22.23 7.62 16.65
CA ARG A 23 21.78 7.75 15.26
C ARG A 23 20.58 8.69 15.13
N MET A 24 19.58 8.58 16.01
CA MET A 24 18.46 9.53 16.08
C MET A 24 18.94 10.97 16.28
N ALA A 25 19.90 11.17 17.18
CA ALA A 25 20.52 12.47 17.43
C ALA A 25 21.32 12.99 16.23
N ALA A 26 22.03 12.11 15.51
CA ALA A 26 22.76 12.48 14.31
C ALA A 26 21.82 12.91 13.17
N THR A 27 20.64 12.29 13.07
CA THR A 27 19.63 12.63 12.05
C THR A 27 18.90 13.94 12.36
N SER A 28 18.69 14.28 13.63
CA SER A 28 18.03 15.51 14.05
C SER A 28 18.74 16.17 15.24
N PRO A 29 19.92 16.79 15.03
CA PRO A 29 20.78 17.25 16.13
C PRO A 29 20.23 18.47 16.86
N ILE A 30 19.40 19.30 16.22
CA ILE A 30 18.91 20.57 16.80
C ILE A 30 17.58 20.37 17.52
N VAL A 31 16.64 19.62 16.94
CA VAL A 31 15.28 19.49 17.48
C VAL A 31 14.99 18.11 18.06
N GLY A 32 15.88 17.14 17.86
CA GLY A 32 15.65 15.75 18.20
C GLY A 32 14.56 15.11 17.33
N VAL A 33 14.24 13.85 17.60
CA VAL A 33 13.20 13.11 16.87
C VAL A 33 11.79 13.32 17.46
N GLY A 34 11.65 14.17 18.47
CA GLY A 34 10.41 14.48 19.17
C GLY A 34 10.29 13.78 20.52
N VAL A 35 9.58 14.42 21.45
CA VAL A 35 9.32 13.90 22.81
C VAL A 35 8.54 12.58 22.74
N ASP A 36 8.99 11.58 23.49
CA ASP A 36 8.40 10.23 23.59
C ASP A 36 8.40 9.45 22.26
N ARG A 37 9.23 9.88 21.29
CA ARG A 37 9.35 9.23 19.97
C ARG A 37 10.45 8.18 19.91
N TYR A 38 11.38 8.15 20.87
CA TYR A 38 12.45 7.17 20.89
C TYR A 38 11.93 5.73 20.87
N PRO A 39 10.94 5.32 21.70
CA PRO A 39 10.50 3.93 21.71
C PRO A 39 9.79 3.49 20.43
N ASP A 40 9.17 4.44 19.73
CA ASP A 40 8.51 4.19 18.45
C ASP A 40 9.48 4.16 17.27
N LEU A 41 10.67 4.76 17.43
CA LEU A 41 11.70 4.85 16.38
C LEU A 41 12.86 3.88 16.62
N TYR A 42 12.90 3.16 17.75
CA TYR A 42 14.02 2.27 18.09
C TYR A 42 14.34 1.26 16.98
N GLU A 43 13.32 0.59 16.44
CA GLU A 43 13.49 -0.43 15.39
C GLU A 43 14.03 0.16 14.07
N VAL A 44 13.83 1.46 13.84
CA VAL A 44 14.31 2.17 12.65
C VAL A 44 15.81 2.45 12.74
N PHE A 45 16.31 2.76 13.92
CA PHE A 45 17.69 3.23 14.11
C PHE A 45 18.63 2.16 14.69
N THR A 46 18.10 1.00 15.12
CA THR A 46 18.92 -0.11 15.66
C THR A 46 19.86 -0.70 14.60
N PRO A 47 21.13 -0.98 14.92
CA PRO A 47 22.08 -1.57 13.98
C PRO A 47 21.90 -3.08 13.75
N ALA A 48 21.10 -3.79 14.56
CA ALA A 48 20.88 -5.22 14.44
C ALA A 48 19.47 -5.65 14.90
N PHE A 49 18.83 -6.55 14.14
CA PHE A 49 17.48 -7.08 14.35
C PHE A 49 17.46 -8.26 15.34
N ILE A 50 17.93 -8.04 16.58
CA ILE A 50 17.99 -9.11 17.60
C ILE A 50 16.77 -9.08 18.54
N GLU A 51 16.12 -7.93 18.72
CA GLU A 51 14.98 -7.77 19.64
C GLU A 51 13.87 -6.86 19.09
N TRP A 52 12.61 -7.21 19.36
CA TRP A 52 11.41 -6.55 18.83
C TRP A 52 10.63 -5.76 19.91
N GLY A 53 9.94 -4.69 19.50
CA GLY A 53 9.01 -3.89 20.30
C GLY A 53 9.60 -2.58 20.85
N LYS A 54 8.77 -1.80 21.55
CA LYS A 54 9.16 -0.50 22.14
C LYS A 54 10.33 -0.66 23.11
N ARG A 55 11.36 0.17 22.98
CA ARG A 55 12.55 0.20 23.85
C ARG A 55 12.92 1.63 24.21
N THR A 56 13.68 1.83 25.27
CA THR A 56 14.19 3.16 25.63
C THR A 56 15.71 3.14 25.65
N ALA A 57 16.34 4.29 25.40
CA ALA A 57 17.79 4.41 25.53
C ALA A 57 18.16 3.96 26.94
N HIS A 58 19.21 3.17 27.15
CA HIS A 58 19.64 2.82 28.50
C HIS A 58 20.54 3.92 29.10
N SER A 59 20.18 5.18 28.87
CA SER A 59 20.87 6.37 29.34
C SER A 59 19.98 7.59 29.15
N SER A 60 19.70 8.31 30.23
CA SER A 60 18.86 9.51 30.23
C SER A 60 19.47 10.62 29.37
N TRP A 61 20.80 10.70 29.31
CA TRP A 61 21.52 11.68 28.46
C TRP A 61 21.27 11.42 26.99
N ILE A 62 21.35 10.16 26.58
CA ILE A 62 21.14 9.76 25.18
C ILE A 62 19.66 9.89 24.81
N LEU A 63 18.74 9.56 25.72
CA LEU A 63 17.32 9.73 25.48
C LEU A 63 16.96 11.20 25.24
N VAL A 64 17.42 12.09 26.12
CA VAL A 64 17.18 13.54 25.97
C VAL A 64 17.84 14.07 24.70
N LEU A 65 19.06 13.65 24.39
CA LEU A 65 19.75 14.05 23.17
C LEU A 65 19.01 13.57 21.92
N ALA A 66 18.52 12.33 21.92
CA ALA A 66 17.80 11.76 20.78
C ALA A 66 16.46 12.48 20.55
N GLU A 67 15.68 12.73 21.60
CA GLU A 67 14.31 13.26 21.49
C GLU A 67 14.22 14.78 21.42
N LEU A 68 15.13 15.49 22.10
CA LEU A 68 15.11 16.95 22.22
C LEU A 68 16.33 17.64 21.60
N GLY A 69 17.26 16.88 21.02
CA GLY A 69 18.47 17.40 20.39
C GLY A 69 19.46 18.02 21.40
N LEU A 70 20.46 18.69 20.85
CA LEU A 70 21.50 19.39 21.60
C LEU A 70 20.95 20.48 22.54
N PRO A 71 19.94 21.29 22.18
CA PRO A 71 19.34 22.25 23.09
C PRO A 71 18.70 21.60 24.32
N GLY A 72 17.98 20.49 24.12
CA GLY A 72 17.39 19.72 25.22
C GLY A 72 18.45 19.13 26.14
N LEU A 73 19.50 18.53 25.57
CA LEU A 73 20.62 17.99 26.34
C LEU A 73 21.35 19.09 27.14
N PHE A 74 21.54 20.26 26.53
CA PHE A 74 22.19 21.40 27.19
C PHE A 74 21.40 21.87 28.41
N LEU A 75 20.10 22.08 28.27
CA LEU A 75 19.22 22.49 29.37
C LEU A 75 19.18 21.43 30.48
N PHE A 76 19.05 20.16 30.12
CA PHE A 76 19.03 19.05 31.06
C PHE A 76 20.34 18.92 31.85
N SER A 77 21.47 19.02 31.14
CA SER A 77 22.80 19.04 31.76
C SER A 77 23.00 20.25 32.65
N GLY A 78 22.47 21.42 32.27
CA GLY A 78 22.50 22.64 33.07
C GLY A 78 21.79 22.48 34.42
N ILE A 79 20.62 21.84 34.45
CA ILE A 79 19.88 21.55 35.69
C ILE A 79 20.69 20.64 36.61
N TYR A 80 21.28 19.57 36.06
CA TYR A 80 22.09 18.63 36.82
C TYR A 80 23.35 19.29 37.39
N VAL A 81 24.11 20.03 36.56
CA VAL A 81 25.34 20.73 36.98
C VAL A 81 25.05 21.79 38.03
N SER A 82 23.96 22.56 37.87
CA SER A 82 23.55 23.54 38.87
C SER A 82 23.25 22.88 40.22
N SER A 83 22.48 21.78 40.21
CA SER A 83 22.15 21.03 41.43
C SER A 83 23.40 20.44 42.08
N PHE A 84 24.31 19.89 41.28
CA PHE A 84 25.58 19.33 41.74
C PHE A 84 26.47 20.40 42.39
N ARG A 85 26.54 21.60 41.80
CA ARG A 85 27.32 22.71 42.36
C ARG A 85 26.81 23.13 43.74
N GLU A 86 25.50 23.22 43.90
CA GLU A 86 24.90 23.59 45.19
C GLU A 86 25.07 22.47 46.24
N ALA A 87 24.90 21.20 45.86
CA ALA A 87 25.20 20.07 46.74
C ALA A 87 26.68 20.02 47.15
N TYR A 88 27.60 20.29 46.22
CA TYR A 88 29.03 20.33 46.50
C TYR A 88 29.37 21.44 47.50
N ARG A 89 28.73 22.61 47.41
CA ARG A 89 28.89 23.69 48.40
C ARG A 89 28.37 23.27 49.78
N ALA A 90 27.28 22.51 49.84
CA ALA A 90 26.67 22.04 51.09
C ALA A 90 27.35 20.81 51.72
N ARG A 91 28.32 20.19 51.05
CA ARG A 91 28.91 18.88 51.44
C ARG A 91 29.52 18.81 52.84
N GLY A 92 29.97 19.93 53.39
CA GLY A 92 30.56 19.99 54.73
C GLY A 92 29.54 19.81 55.86
N VAL A 93 28.25 20.01 55.59
CA VAL A 93 27.17 19.95 56.60
C VAL A 93 26.11 18.92 56.21
N HIS A 94 25.79 18.79 54.92
CA HIS A 94 24.83 17.83 54.38
C HIS A 94 25.48 17.02 53.25
N PRO A 95 26.43 16.12 53.55
CA PRO A 95 27.09 15.28 52.55
C PRO A 95 26.10 14.40 51.77
N GLU A 96 24.94 14.09 52.35
CA GLU A 96 23.88 13.29 51.73
C GLU A 96 23.39 13.86 50.40
N TYR A 97 23.35 15.18 50.21
CA TYR A 97 22.91 15.78 48.94
C TYR A 97 23.90 15.49 47.80
N LEU A 98 25.20 15.57 48.09
CA LEU A 98 26.24 15.28 47.10
C LEU A 98 26.29 13.79 46.80
N MET A 99 26.21 12.94 47.83
CA MET A 99 26.17 11.48 47.65
C MET A 99 24.95 11.05 46.84
N THR A 100 23.78 11.63 47.10
CA THR A 100 22.55 11.33 46.37
C THR A 100 22.65 11.75 44.90
N LEU A 101 23.21 12.93 44.59
CA LEU A 101 23.39 13.34 43.20
C LEU A 101 24.41 12.49 42.46
N ILE A 102 25.53 12.09 43.08
CA ILE A 102 26.50 11.19 42.46
C ILE A 102 25.86 9.83 42.17
N GLY A 103 25.19 9.24 43.16
CA GLY A 103 24.51 7.95 42.99
C GLY A 103 23.43 8.01 41.92
N TYR A 104 22.62 9.07 41.93
CA TYR A 104 21.56 9.26 40.96
C TYR A 104 22.10 9.54 39.54
N GLY A 105 23.19 10.31 39.41
CA GLY A 105 23.88 10.52 38.13
C GLY A 105 24.43 9.24 37.51
N MET A 106 24.94 8.31 38.32
CA MET A 106 25.33 6.98 37.85
C MET A 106 24.12 6.20 37.33
N VAL A 107 23.00 6.20 38.06
CA VAL A 107 21.76 5.53 37.65
C VAL A 107 21.24 6.11 36.32
N MET A 108 21.20 7.43 36.18
CA MET A 108 20.75 8.10 34.95
C MET A 108 21.64 7.82 33.74
N SER A 109 22.91 7.49 33.96
CA SER A 109 23.84 7.19 32.87
C SER A 109 23.68 5.76 32.34
N LEU A 110 23.03 4.88 33.12
CA LEU A 110 22.82 3.47 32.79
C LEU A 110 21.34 3.10 32.59
N LEU A 111 20.42 4.02 32.87
CA LEU A 111 18.97 3.86 32.71
C LEU A 111 18.32 5.18 32.24
N SER A 112 17.20 5.10 31.53
CA SER A 112 16.43 6.27 31.14
C SER A 112 15.30 6.60 32.11
N HIS A 113 15.52 7.65 32.89
CA HIS A 113 14.56 8.21 33.85
C HIS A 113 14.25 9.69 33.56
N ALA A 114 14.59 10.18 32.35
CA ALA A 114 14.47 11.59 31.99
C ALA A 114 13.05 12.16 32.11
N TYR A 115 12.00 11.34 31.99
CA TYR A 115 10.61 11.79 32.06
C TYR A 115 9.89 11.42 33.34
N ILE A 116 10.60 10.86 34.32
CA ILE A 116 10.04 10.58 35.63
C ILE A 116 10.11 11.87 36.46
N PHE A 117 9.10 12.13 37.30
CA PHE A 117 8.99 13.37 38.06
C PHE A 117 9.93 13.45 39.28
N LEU A 118 10.20 12.33 39.94
CA LEU A 118 11.04 12.23 41.16
C LEU A 118 12.45 12.87 41.07
N PRO A 119 13.19 12.77 39.94
CA PRO A 119 14.48 13.41 39.73
C PRO A 119 14.43 14.94 39.83
N TYR A 120 13.39 15.54 39.25
CA TYR A 120 13.20 16.99 39.25
C TYR A 120 12.80 17.51 40.62
N LEU A 121 12.04 16.72 41.38
CA LEU A 121 11.75 17.00 42.78
C LEU A 121 13.06 17.01 43.61
N LEU A 122 13.93 16.03 43.42
CA LEU A 122 15.23 15.96 44.09
C LEU A 122 16.12 17.17 43.75
N PHE A 123 16.24 17.53 42.46
CA PHE A 123 17.00 18.72 42.02
C PHE A 123 16.45 20.00 42.65
N GLY A 124 15.12 20.13 42.71
CA GLY A 124 14.43 21.26 43.33
C GLY A 124 14.67 21.36 44.83
N LEU A 125 14.58 20.25 45.56
CA LEU A 125 14.81 20.19 47.00
C LEU A 125 16.24 20.55 47.37
N ILE A 126 17.23 20.00 46.66
CA ILE A 126 18.65 20.30 46.90
C ILE A 126 18.95 21.78 46.60
N SER A 127 18.44 22.28 45.47
CA SER A 127 18.64 23.68 45.07
C SER A 127 17.93 24.67 46.02
N GLY A 128 16.77 24.29 46.56
CA GLY A 128 16.02 25.07 47.55
C GLY A 128 16.69 25.07 48.93
N ALA A 129 17.05 23.88 49.44
CA ALA A 129 17.68 23.72 50.74
C ALA A 129 19.04 24.43 50.83
N ALA A 130 19.84 24.40 49.76
CA ALA A 130 21.10 25.14 49.68
C ALA A 130 20.88 26.67 49.71
N ARG A 131 19.81 27.19 49.10
CA ARG A 131 19.49 28.63 49.07
C ARG A 131 18.93 29.17 50.39
N VAL A 132 18.12 28.39 51.10
CA VAL A 132 17.59 28.79 52.43
C VAL A 132 18.73 29.02 53.44
N ARG A 133 19.89 28.39 53.25
CA ARG A 133 21.06 28.59 54.14
C ARG A 133 22.09 29.59 53.62
N LEU A 134 22.26 29.72 52.30
CA LEU A 134 23.11 30.77 51.73
C LEU A 134 22.49 32.18 51.88
N GLY A 135 21.22 32.26 52.25
CA GLY A 135 20.48 33.52 52.46
C GLY A 135 19.89 33.72 53.86
N GLY A 136 20.26 32.90 54.86
CA GLY A 136 19.69 32.98 56.21
C GLY A 136 20.73 33.33 57.27
N GLY A 137 20.91 34.64 57.51
CA GLY A 137 21.19 35.09 58.87
C GLY A 137 20.02 34.72 59.78
N ASP A 138 20.32 34.51 61.06
CA ASP A 138 19.47 33.98 62.11
C ASP A 138 18.03 34.51 62.08
N PHE A 139 17.05 33.60 62.04
CA PHE A 139 15.65 33.94 62.33
C PHE A 139 15.21 33.22 63.60
N GLU A 140 15.37 33.93 64.71
CA GLU A 140 14.71 33.66 65.97
C GLU A 140 13.20 33.86 65.85
N TYR A 141 12.45 32.99 66.51
CA TYR A 141 11.00 32.97 66.54
C TYR A 141 10.48 33.72 67.77
N GLN A 142 9.84 34.89 67.59
CA GLN A 142 9.03 35.52 68.64
C GLN A 142 7.78 36.23 68.09
N GLY A 143 6.62 35.88 68.66
CA GLY A 143 5.58 36.84 69.06
C GLY A 143 4.45 37.20 68.08
N SER A 144 3.29 36.61 68.34
CA SER A 144 1.87 37.01 68.15
C SER A 144 1.45 38.44 67.69
N PRO A 145 0.17 38.62 67.27
CA PRO A 145 -0.23 39.36 66.07
C PRO A 145 -0.65 40.82 66.32
N ALA A 146 -0.34 41.71 65.37
CA ALA A 146 -0.95 43.03 65.26
C ALA A 146 -1.14 43.45 63.80
N GLN A 147 -2.29 44.09 63.56
CA GLN A 147 -2.77 44.76 62.34
C GLN A 147 -1.72 45.79 61.85
N ILE A 148 -1.66 46.35 60.63
CA ILE A 148 -2.63 47.02 59.73
C ILE A 148 -1.91 47.16 58.32
N PRO A 149 -2.29 48.05 57.37
CA PRO A 149 -3.20 47.94 56.21
C PRO A 149 -2.54 47.80 54.81
N VAL A 150 -3.41 47.53 53.84
CA VAL A 150 -3.43 47.90 52.40
C VAL A 150 -2.38 48.94 51.95
N ASP A 151 -1.47 48.58 51.02
CA ASP A 151 -1.47 49.17 49.67
C ASP A 151 -0.49 48.53 48.65
N LYS A 152 -0.90 48.59 47.38
CA LYS A 152 -0.21 48.30 46.09
C LYS A 152 -0.09 46.83 45.60
N PRO A 153 -0.80 46.46 44.52
CA PRO A 153 -0.56 45.20 43.83
C PRO A 153 0.72 45.28 42.98
N ARG A 154 1.62 44.31 43.19
CA ARG A 154 2.77 44.06 42.33
C ARG A 154 2.31 43.57 40.96
N VAL A 155 2.98 44.10 39.94
CA VAL A 155 2.84 43.81 38.51
C VAL A 155 2.93 42.30 38.25
N GLY A 156 1.76 41.70 38.04
CA GLY A 156 1.59 40.37 37.47
C GLY A 156 0.48 40.42 36.44
N SER A 157 0.72 39.81 35.28
CA SER A 157 -0.23 39.59 34.17
C SER A 157 -0.49 40.74 33.18
N VAL A 158 0.48 40.99 32.30
CA VAL A 158 0.21 41.59 30.96
C VAL A 158 0.39 40.56 29.83
N LEU A 159 1.04 39.43 30.07
CA LEU A 159 1.23 38.39 29.04
C LEU A 159 0.08 37.36 28.97
N TYR A 160 -0.71 37.22 30.05
CA TYR A 160 -1.79 36.21 30.11
C TYR A 160 -3.16 36.71 29.61
N ARG A 161 -3.34 38.03 29.42
CA ARG A 161 -4.59 38.62 28.91
C ARG A 161 -4.60 38.86 27.39
N LYS A 162 -3.50 38.66 26.67
CA LYS A 162 -3.45 38.77 25.21
C LYS A 162 -3.53 37.43 24.46
N ILE A 163 -3.44 36.30 25.15
CA ILE A 163 -3.51 34.96 24.53
C ILE A 163 -4.94 34.38 24.55
N ALA A 164 -5.86 34.95 25.32
CA ALA A 164 -7.23 34.45 25.46
C ALA A 164 -8.28 35.12 24.53
N THR A 165 -7.86 35.88 23.50
CA THR A 165 -8.80 36.58 22.58
C THR A 165 -8.52 36.33 21.10
N ILE A 166 -7.88 35.20 20.76
CA ILE A 166 -7.76 34.69 19.39
C ILE A 166 -8.03 33.17 19.44
N SER A 167 -9.25 32.77 19.81
CA SER A 167 -9.71 31.38 19.68
C SER A 167 -11.22 31.24 19.44
N LEU A 168 -11.93 32.33 19.12
CA LEU A 168 -13.32 32.28 18.68
C LEU A 168 -13.50 33.16 17.45
N LEU A 169 -13.02 32.65 16.31
CA LEU A 169 -13.44 33.05 14.98
C LEU A 169 -13.26 31.84 14.06
N PHE A 170 -13.91 30.73 14.40
CA PHE A 170 -14.37 29.81 13.36
C PHE A 170 -15.47 30.55 12.61
N LEU A 171 -15.08 31.21 11.52
CA LEU A 171 -16.01 31.57 10.46
C LEU A 171 -16.66 30.26 10.00
N VAL A 172 -17.87 29.99 10.48
CA VAL A 172 -18.82 29.22 9.69
C VAL A 172 -19.14 30.13 8.51
N ILE A 173 -18.37 29.98 7.43
CA ILE A 173 -18.74 30.54 6.14
C ILE A 173 -20.05 29.87 5.78
N PRO A 174 -21.19 30.59 5.70
CA PRO A 174 -22.37 30.00 5.11
C PRO A 174 -22.01 29.66 3.66
N VAL A 175 -22.04 28.36 3.34
CA VAL A 175 -21.94 27.89 1.96
C VAL A 175 -23.00 28.67 1.17
N PRO A 176 -22.61 29.52 0.20
CA PRO A 176 -23.59 30.28 -0.55
C PRO A 176 -24.55 29.30 -1.22
N ALA A 177 -25.85 29.60 -1.16
CA ALA A 177 -26.84 28.91 -1.95
C ALA A 177 -26.41 28.97 -3.42
N GLY A 178 -26.05 27.81 -4.00
CA GLY A 178 -25.45 27.69 -5.33
C GLY A 178 -24.02 27.14 -5.40
N ALA A 179 -23.48 26.55 -4.33
CA ALA A 179 -22.17 25.89 -4.39
C ALA A 179 -22.17 24.73 -5.42
N GLN A 180 -21.43 24.91 -6.51
CA GLN A 180 -21.25 23.91 -7.55
C GLN A 180 -20.17 22.91 -7.14
N LEU A 181 -20.45 21.62 -7.30
CA LEU A 181 -19.47 20.57 -7.05
C LEU A 181 -18.30 20.66 -8.03
N GLN A 182 -17.13 20.23 -7.57
CA GLN A 182 -15.93 20.10 -8.41
C GLN A 182 -15.56 18.63 -8.60
N CYS A 183 -14.97 18.31 -9.74
CA CYS A 183 -14.61 16.95 -10.10
C CYS A 183 -13.27 16.85 -10.82
N ILE A 184 -12.75 15.63 -10.90
CA ILE A 184 -11.68 15.22 -11.81
C ILE A 184 -12.27 14.18 -12.74
N ALA A 185 -12.24 14.46 -14.05
CA ALA A 185 -12.84 13.62 -15.09
C ALA A 185 -11.93 12.47 -15.53
N ASP A 186 -11.33 11.77 -14.57
CA ASP A 186 -10.60 10.51 -14.74
C ASP A 186 -10.15 10.00 -13.36
N LEU A 187 -9.36 8.92 -13.30
CA LEU A 187 -8.72 8.45 -12.07
C LEU A 187 -7.33 9.07 -11.80
N ASP A 188 -7.07 10.29 -12.28
CA ASP A 188 -5.88 11.03 -11.86
C ASP A 188 -6.03 11.37 -10.37
N LYS A 189 -5.37 10.57 -9.51
CA LYS A 189 -5.62 10.66 -8.07
C LYS A 189 -4.97 11.92 -7.48
N PRO A 190 -5.62 12.61 -6.54
CA PRO A 190 -4.99 13.65 -5.74
C PRO A 190 -3.70 13.10 -5.09
N PHE A 191 -2.58 13.81 -5.22
CA PHE A 191 -1.25 13.28 -4.87
C PHE A 191 -0.45 14.28 -4.03
N GLY A 192 -0.27 14.00 -2.74
CA GLY A 192 0.33 14.99 -1.82
C GLY A 192 -0.42 16.33 -1.89
N ASP A 193 0.32 17.42 -2.08
CA ASP A 193 -0.25 18.77 -2.24
C ASP A 193 -0.64 19.10 -3.70
N THR A 194 -0.32 18.22 -4.66
CA THR A 194 -0.69 18.43 -6.07
C THR A 194 -2.06 17.82 -6.34
N HIS A 195 -2.91 18.62 -6.98
CA HIS A 195 -4.25 18.22 -7.37
C HIS A 195 -4.41 18.40 -8.88
N PRO A 196 -5.00 17.42 -9.58
CA PRO A 196 -5.42 17.61 -10.97
C PRO A 196 -6.36 18.80 -11.08
N GLN A 197 -6.44 19.37 -12.28
CA GLN A 197 -7.30 20.52 -12.52
C GLN A 197 -8.75 20.15 -12.23
N LEU A 198 -9.34 20.86 -11.26
CA LEU A 198 -10.74 20.66 -10.87
C LEU A 198 -11.67 21.29 -11.91
N GLU A 199 -12.60 20.48 -12.40
CA GLU A 199 -13.66 20.90 -13.30
C GLU A 199 -14.97 21.11 -12.54
N ARG A 200 -15.87 21.90 -13.11
CA ARG A 200 -17.22 22.14 -12.58
C ARG A 200 -18.33 21.41 -13.35
N LYS A 201 -17.93 20.67 -14.39
CA LYS A 201 -18.79 19.83 -15.22
C LYS A 201 -18.02 18.55 -15.50
N LEU A 202 -18.66 17.41 -15.28
CA LEU A 202 -18.08 16.11 -15.57
C LEU A 202 -18.31 15.77 -17.05
N SER A 203 -17.23 15.62 -17.82
CA SER A 203 -17.29 15.20 -19.22
C SER A 203 -16.60 13.84 -19.36
N LEU A 204 -17.34 12.82 -19.79
CA LEU A 204 -16.86 11.45 -19.92
C LEU A 204 -17.10 10.93 -21.33
N ILE A 205 -16.18 10.11 -21.82
CA ILE A 205 -16.33 9.33 -23.05
C ILE A 205 -15.88 7.89 -22.82
N GLY A 206 -16.73 6.94 -23.21
CA GLY A 206 -16.42 5.52 -23.07
C GLY A 206 -17.23 4.64 -24.00
N SER A 207 -16.76 3.41 -24.12
CA SER A 207 -17.35 2.40 -25.01
C SER A 207 -18.23 1.42 -24.24
N ARG A 208 -19.06 0.67 -24.96
CA ARG A 208 -19.96 -0.33 -24.37
C ARG A 208 -19.14 -1.42 -23.67
N GLY A 209 -19.51 -1.78 -22.44
CA GLY A 209 -18.77 -2.73 -21.58
C GLY A 209 -17.63 -2.11 -20.75
N GLU A 210 -17.36 -0.81 -20.89
CA GLU A 210 -16.32 -0.12 -20.14
C GLU A 210 -16.80 0.37 -18.76
N THR A 211 -15.89 0.49 -17.79
CA THR A 211 -16.14 1.22 -16.54
C THR A 211 -15.26 2.46 -16.46
N LEU A 212 -15.88 3.62 -16.40
CA LEU A 212 -15.21 4.92 -16.23
C LEU A 212 -15.21 5.33 -14.77
N GLY A 213 -14.12 5.93 -14.30
CA GLY A 213 -14.00 6.47 -12.96
C GLY A 213 -13.83 7.99 -12.96
N PHE A 214 -14.29 8.65 -11.91
CA PHE A 214 -14.11 10.08 -11.70
C PHE A 214 -14.14 10.41 -10.21
N PHE A 215 -13.48 11.50 -9.82
CA PHE A 215 -13.53 11.98 -8.44
C PHE A 215 -14.48 13.16 -8.28
N ILE A 216 -15.20 13.22 -7.16
CA ILE A 216 -15.92 14.41 -6.72
C ILE A 216 -15.25 14.94 -5.46
N LEU A 217 -14.89 16.22 -5.49
CA LEU A 217 -14.40 16.95 -4.33
C LEU A 217 -15.59 17.42 -3.49
N LEU A 218 -15.62 17.03 -2.22
CA LEU A 218 -16.61 17.50 -1.28
C LEU A 218 -16.03 18.62 -0.41
N PRO A 219 -16.56 19.86 -0.51
CA PRO A 219 -16.17 20.93 0.40
C PRO A 219 -16.58 20.57 1.83
N GLN A 220 -15.84 21.10 2.81
CA GLN A 220 -16.10 20.88 4.24
C GLN A 220 -17.57 21.16 4.56
N ALA A 221 -18.34 20.09 4.73
CA ALA A 221 -19.73 20.16 5.15
C ALA A 221 -19.92 19.16 6.28
N SER A 222 -20.33 19.65 7.44
CA SER A 222 -20.77 18.81 8.53
C SER A 222 -22.05 18.09 8.10
N GLY A 223 -22.04 16.75 8.14
CA GLY A 223 -23.24 15.94 7.90
C GLY A 223 -23.03 14.71 7.02
N CYS A 224 -24.12 13.95 6.84
CA CYS A 224 -24.16 12.84 5.92
C CYS A 224 -24.99 13.21 4.67
N ALA A 225 -24.46 12.95 3.47
CA ALA A 225 -25.09 13.32 2.20
C ALA A 225 -25.40 12.10 1.32
N VAL A 226 -26.40 12.23 0.45
CA VAL A 226 -26.76 11.19 -0.54
C VAL A 226 -26.32 11.67 -1.92
N PRO A 227 -25.37 11.01 -2.60
CA PRO A 227 -25.17 11.26 -4.01
C PRO A 227 -26.33 10.66 -4.80
N THR A 228 -27.03 11.50 -5.55
CA THR A 228 -28.13 11.10 -6.42
C THR A 228 -27.83 11.50 -7.85
N VAL A 229 -28.29 10.68 -8.81
CA VAL A 229 -28.07 10.93 -10.24
C VAL A 229 -29.42 11.15 -10.90
N LYS A 230 -29.53 12.28 -11.60
CA LYS A 230 -30.69 12.64 -12.41
C LYS A 230 -30.27 12.74 -13.86
N VAL A 231 -30.79 11.86 -14.70
CA VAL A 231 -30.62 11.92 -16.16
C VAL A 231 -31.62 12.92 -16.73
N LEU A 232 -31.15 13.89 -17.51
CA LEU A 232 -31.95 14.92 -18.16
C LEU A 232 -32.21 14.63 -19.65
N SER A 233 -31.24 14.02 -20.33
CA SER A 233 -31.34 13.59 -21.73
C SER A 233 -30.56 12.29 -21.95
N GLY A 234 -30.99 11.50 -22.93
CA GLY A 234 -30.48 10.14 -23.18
C GLY A 234 -31.01 9.13 -22.16
N SER A 235 -30.46 7.91 -22.20
CA SER A 235 -30.83 6.82 -21.31
C SER A 235 -29.59 6.21 -20.66
N LEU A 236 -29.60 6.12 -19.34
CA LEU A 236 -28.57 5.41 -18.56
C LEU A 236 -29.25 4.75 -17.36
N PRO A 237 -29.08 3.43 -17.15
CA PRO A 237 -29.65 2.75 -15.99
C PRO A 237 -29.16 3.38 -14.69
N LYS A 238 -30.03 3.55 -13.70
CA LYS A 238 -29.61 4.08 -12.38
C LYS A 238 -28.51 3.25 -11.73
N SER A 239 -28.53 1.92 -11.94
CA SER A 239 -27.52 0.98 -11.46
C SER A 239 -26.17 1.11 -12.16
N ALA A 240 -26.08 1.85 -13.28
CA ALA A 240 -24.83 2.06 -14.00
C ALA A 240 -23.88 3.00 -13.25
N VAL A 241 -24.41 3.87 -12.38
CA VAL A 241 -23.59 4.82 -11.61
C VAL A 241 -23.54 4.37 -10.15
N SER A 242 -22.34 4.28 -9.62
CA SER A 242 -22.09 3.95 -8.22
C SER A 242 -21.13 4.93 -7.58
N PHE A 243 -21.22 5.09 -6.27
CA PHE A 243 -20.34 5.96 -5.50
C PHE A 243 -19.67 5.18 -4.37
N SER A 244 -18.42 5.53 -4.10
CA SER A 244 -17.62 4.98 -3.01
C SER A 244 -16.97 6.10 -2.21
N TYR A 245 -16.86 5.88 -0.90
CA TYR A 245 -16.09 6.72 0.01
C TYR A 245 -14.62 6.28 0.02
N LEU A 246 -13.72 7.26 0.06
CA LEU A 246 -12.27 7.05 0.06
C LEU A 246 -11.69 7.43 1.43
N PRO A 247 -11.68 6.52 2.43
CA PRO A 247 -10.96 6.78 3.67
C PRO A 247 -9.46 6.92 3.42
N TYR A 248 -8.79 7.66 4.31
CA TYR A 248 -7.35 7.79 4.28
C TYR A 248 -6.66 6.61 4.97
N VAL A 249 -5.55 6.16 4.40
CA VAL A 249 -4.56 5.29 5.04
C VAL A 249 -3.27 6.06 5.20
N ASN A 250 -2.65 5.99 6.38
CA ASN A 250 -1.43 6.75 6.64
C ASN A 250 -0.20 6.01 6.09
N SER A 251 0.64 6.72 5.35
CA SER A 251 1.98 6.28 4.97
C SER A 251 3.01 7.13 5.73
N PRO A 252 3.62 6.57 6.80
CA PRO A 252 4.64 7.27 7.57
C PRO A 252 6.00 7.30 6.87
N TYR A 253 6.25 6.39 5.92
CA TYR A 253 7.53 6.22 5.23
C TYR A 253 7.33 6.35 3.72
N PRO A 254 8.14 7.15 3.02
CA PRO A 254 8.05 7.27 1.56
C PRO A 254 8.58 6.00 0.91
N SER A 255 7.88 5.45 -0.08
CA SER A 255 8.32 4.24 -0.80
C SER A 255 9.58 4.47 -1.64
N TYR A 256 9.82 5.71 -2.06
CA TYR A 256 10.95 6.09 -2.90
C TYR A 256 11.38 7.53 -2.60
N ASP A 257 12.59 7.89 -3.04
CA ASP A 257 13.12 9.25 -2.86
C ASP A 257 12.21 10.30 -3.53
N GLY A 258 11.66 11.20 -2.71
CA GLY A 258 10.74 12.25 -3.15
C GLY A 258 9.26 11.89 -3.09
N ALA A 259 8.87 10.69 -2.63
CA ALA A 259 7.46 10.37 -2.39
C ALA A 259 6.89 11.25 -1.25
N PRO A 260 5.69 11.84 -1.41
CA PRO A 260 5.04 12.56 -0.31
C PRO A 260 4.78 11.66 0.89
N LYS A 261 4.72 12.24 2.08
CA LYS A 261 4.34 11.52 3.30
C LYS A 261 2.94 11.92 3.74
N GLY A 262 2.28 11.03 4.48
CA GLY A 262 1.02 11.35 5.15
C GLY A 262 -0.18 10.54 4.65
N PRO A 263 -1.39 11.10 4.72
CA PRO A 263 -2.62 10.36 4.45
C PRO A 263 -2.85 10.17 2.95
N TRP A 264 -3.16 8.94 2.54
CA TRP A 264 -3.40 8.56 1.15
C TRP A 264 -4.82 8.02 0.94
N LEU A 265 -5.44 8.42 -0.16
CA LEU A 265 -6.70 7.86 -0.64
C LEU A 265 -6.41 6.54 -1.35
N ASP A 266 -6.60 5.41 -0.67
CA ASP A 266 -6.41 4.10 -1.29
C ASP A 266 -7.59 3.14 -1.09
N PRO A 267 -8.13 2.89 0.11
CA PRO A 267 -9.30 2.02 0.20
C PRO A 267 -10.52 2.65 -0.47
N VAL A 268 -11.30 1.85 -1.19
CA VAL A 268 -12.50 2.26 -1.92
C VAL A 268 -13.72 1.56 -1.30
N VAL A 269 -14.34 2.23 -0.31
CA VAL A 269 -15.45 1.66 0.46
C VAL A 269 -16.77 1.92 -0.27
N PRO A 270 -17.50 0.89 -0.74
CA PRO A 270 -18.75 1.10 -1.44
C PRO A 270 -19.82 1.71 -0.54
N ILE A 271 -20.58 2.66 -1.07
CA ILE A 271 -21.70 3.29 -0.35
C ILE A 271 -22.97 2.48 -0.65
N HIS A 272 -23.31 1.55 0.25
CA HIS A 272 -24.47 0.65 0.09
C HIS A 272 -25.82 1.25 0.56
N LYS A 273 -25.78 2.40 1.24
CA LYS A 273 -26.95 3.14 1.71
C LYS A 273 -26.79 4.60 1.38
N GLU A 274 -27.92 5.29 1.26
CA GLU A 274 -28.07 6.70 0.92
C GLU A 274 -27.41 7.70 1.90
N ARG A 275 -26.34 7.36 2.64
CA ARG A 275 -25.68 8.31 3.54
C ARG A 275 -24.17 8.13 3.50
N VAL A 276 -23.50 9.16 3.00
CA VAL A 276 -22.05 9.39 3.07
C VAL A 276 -21.80 10.32 4.24
N CYS A 277 -21.29 9.82 5.36
CA CYS A 277 -20.93 10.68 6.49
C CYS A 277 -19.51 11.22 6.30
N LEU A 278 -19.39 12.54 6.20
CA LEU A 278 -18.12 13.21 5.93
C LEU A 278 -17.29 13.33 7.21
N SER A 279 -15.97 13.24 7.06
CA SER A 279 -15.06 13.52 8.17
C SER A 279 -15.16 15.01 8.54
N PRO A 280 -15.33 15.36 9.82
CA PRO A 280 -15.39 16.76 10.24
C PRO A 280 -14.08 17.53 10.01
N ASP A 281 -12.95 16.83 9.84
CA ASP A 281 -11.60 17.42 9.93
C ASP A 281 -10.86 17.57 8.58
N GLY A 282 -11.57 17.71 7.45
CA GLY A 282 -10.88 17.96 6.17
C GLY A 282 -11.70 17.89 4.90
N VAL A 283 -11.00 18.07 3.78
CA VAL A 283 -11.50 17.81 2.43
C VAL A 283 -11.79 16.32 2.29
N SER A 284 -12.95 15.97 1.73
CA SER A 284 -13.32 14.58 1.47
C SER A 284 -13.48 14.34 -0.03
N TRP A 285 -13.13 13.14 -0.48
CA TRP A 285 -13.27 12.74 -1.87
C TRP A 285 -14.26 11.57 -1.99
N LEU A 286 -15.11 11.63 -3.01
CA LEU A 286 -15.88 10.49 -3.47
C LEU A 286 -15.31 9.98 -4.79
N LEU A 287 -15.29 8.67 -4.93
CA LEU A 287 -15.10 8.03 -6.22
C LEU A 287 -16.47 7.72 -6.82
N GLY A 288 -16.75 8.27 -8.00
CA GLY A 288 -17.85 7.83 -8.85
C GLY A 288 -17.36 6.86 -9.92
N GLU A 289 -18.16 5.82 -10.20
CA GLU A 289 -17.91 4.88 -11.28
C GLU A 289 -19.14 4.79 -12.17
N VAL A 290 -18.95 4.82 -13.49
CA VAL A 290 -19.99 4.57 -14.50
C VAL A 290 -19.67 3.29 -15.25
N VAL A 291 -20.47 2.26 -15.06
CA VAL A 291 -20.42 1.01 -15.85
C VAL A 291 -21.31 1.20 -17.07
N ILE A 292 -20.72 1.28 -18.25
CA ILE A 292 -21.46 1.42 -19.52
C ILE A 292 -21.96 0.02 -19.92
N PRO A 293 -23.29 -0.21 -19.96
CA PRO A 293 -23.83 -1.51 -20.37
C PRO A 293 -23.37 -1.92 -21.77
N THR A 294 -23.36 -3.21 -22.09
CA THR A 294 -22.98 -3.68 -23.43
C THR A 294 -24.09 -3.46 -24.47
N ASP A 295 -25.35 -3.43 -24.02
CA ASP A 295 -26.57 -3.35 -24.82
C ASP A 295 -27.06 -1.91 -25.09
N ILE A 296 -26.52 -0.92 -24.38
CA ILE A 296 -26.87 0.50 -24.57
C ILE A 296 -26.42 0.98 -25.95
N HIS A 297 -27.25 1.76 -26.65
CA HIS A 297 -26.86 2.36 -27.93
C HIS A 297 -25.92 3.55 -27.76
N ALA A 298 -25.09 3.79 -28.78
CA ALA A 298 -24.26 4.99 -28.88
C ALA A 298 -25.13 6.25 -28.80
N GLN A 299 -24.82 7.13 -27.85
CA GLN A 299 -25.61 8.32 -27.56
C GLN A 299 -24.82 9.28 -26.66
N VAL A 300 -25.34 10.50 -26.51
CA VAL A 300 -24.90 11.42 -25.47
C VAL A 300 -25.95 11.45 -24.37
N VAL A 301 -25.54 11.07 -23.15
CA VAL A 301 -26.36 11.18 -21.95
C VAL A 301 -25.94 12.44 -21.21
N SER A 302 -26.90 13.29 -20.84
CA SER A 302 -26.63 14.44 -19.99
C SER A 302 -27.50 14.41 -18.73
N GLY A 303 -26.96 14.94 -17.65
CA GLY A 303 -27.66 14.94 -16.37
C GLY A 303 -26.94 15.70 -15.29
N GLU A 304 -27.34 15.45 -14.06
CA GLU A 304 -26.84 16.09 -12.86
C GLU A 304 -26.58 15.05 -11.78
N ILE A 305 -25.42 15.16 -11.12
CA ILE A 305 -25.15 14.47 -9.85
C ILE A 305 -25.39 15.49 -8.74
N GLN A 306 -26.30 15.17 -7.83
CA GLN A 306 -26.68 16.04 -6.71
C GLN A 306 -26.21 15.44 -5.39
N ILE A 307 -25.55 16.25 -4.56
CA ILE A 307 -25.10 15.92 -3.21
C ILE A 307 -25.56 17.05 -2.29
N ASN A 308 -26.56 16.78 -1.45
CA ASN A 308 -27.30 17.81 -0.72
C ASN A 308 -27.86 18.86 -1.70
N GLU A 309 -27.57 20.15 -1.49
CA GLU A 309 -27.97 21.26 -2.36
C GLU A 309 -26.95 21.55 -3.49
N MET A 310 -25.86 20.79 -3.57
CA MET A 310 -24.79 21.02 -4.55
C MET A 310 -24.99 20.14 -5.78
N ILE A 311 -24.73 20.70 -6.96
CA ILE A 311 -24.95 20.04 -8.25
C ILE A 311 -23.64 19.95 -9.03
N LEU A 312 -23.41 18.80 -9.67
CA LEU A 312 -22.40 18.56 -10.69
C LEU A 312 -23.10 18.17 -12.00
N PRO A 313 -23.17 19.06 -13.00
CA PRO A 313 -23.63 18.69 -14.33
C PRO A 313 -22.69 17.66 -14.95
N PHE A 314 -23.23 16.64 -15.62
CA PHE A 314 -22.43 15.65 -16.34
C PHE A 314 -22.89 15.47 -17.80
N SER A 315 -21.95 15.05 -18.63
CA SER A 315 -22.16 14.61 -20.00
C SER A 315 -21.34 13.35 -20.24
N LEU A 316 -22.00 12.26 -20.65
CA LEU A 316 -21.38 11.00 -21.02
C LEU A 316 -21.63 10.73 -22.50
N ARG A 317 -20.57 10.65 -23.31
CA ARG A 317 -20.63 10.15 -24.69
C ARG A 317 -20.35 8.65 -24.68
N VAL A 318 -21.39 7.88 -24.99
CA VAL A 318 -21.31 6.45 -25.25
C VAL A 318 -21.01 6.24 -26.72
N THR A 319 -19.92 5.55 -27.04
CA THR A 319 -19.48 5.31 -28.42
C THR A 319 -20.16 4.05 -29.00
N SER A 320 -20.04 3.83 -30.31
CA SER A 320 -20.52 2.59 -30.95
C SER A 320 -19.63 1.38 -30.68
N ILE A 321 -18.40 1.60 -30.19
CA ILE A 321 -17.42 0.55 -29.92
C ILE A 321 -17.92 -0.33 -28.77
N GLU A 322 -17.71 -1.64 -28.90
CA GLU A 322 -17.98 -2.61 -27.85
C GLU A 322 -16.67 -3.23 -27.41
N LEU A 323 -16.32 -3.06 -26.15
CA LEU A 323 -15.16 -3.72 -25.57
C LEU A 323 -15.56 -5.11 -25.09
N SER A 324 -14.71 -6.08 -25.43
CA SER A 324 -14.93 -7.46 -25.02
C SER A 324 -14.92 -7.58 -23.49
N THR A 325 -15.83 -8.41 -22.98
CA THR A 325 -15.77 -8.87 -21.59
C THR A 325 -14.58 -9.79 -21.36
N GLU A 326 -14.06 -10.45 -22.41
CA GLU A 326 -12.78 -11.15 -22.34
C GLU A 326 -11.61 -10.17 -22.41
N VAL A 327 -10.62 -10.34 -21.53
CA VAL A 327 -9.44 -9.48 -21.46
C VAL A 327 -8.43 -9.90 -22.53
N GLU A 328 -8.23 -9.07 -23.56
CA GLU A 328 -7.28 -9.36 -24.65
C GLU A 328 -5.80 -9.30 -24.22
N TYR A 329 -5.50 -8.45 -23.23
CA TYR A 329 -4.20 -8.35 -22.58
C TYR A 329 -4.37 -8.70 -21.11
N PRO A 330 -4.23 -9.99 -20.74
CA PRO A 330 -4.60 -10.47 -19.43
C PRO A 330 -3.65 -9.92 -18.36
N ILE A 331 -4.24 -9.64 -17.19
CA ILE A 331 -3.52 -9.28 -15.98
C ILE A 331 -3.69 -10.44 -14.99
N TYR A 332 -2.57 -11.02 -14.58
CA TYR A 332 -2.52 -12.15 -13.67
C TYR A 332 -1.95 -11.74 -12.32
N SER A 333 -2.37 -12.43 -11.25
CA SER A 333 -1.75 -12.28 -9.93
C SER A 333 -1.83 -13.55 -9.10
N GLU A 334 -1.10 -13.64 -8.00
CA GLU A 334 -1.41 -14.63 -6.97
C GLU A 334 -2.29 -14.03 -5.88
N MET A 335 -3.08 -14.90 -5.25
CA MET A 335 -3.84 -14.57 -4.05
C MET A 335 -3.87 -15.79 -3.16
N THR A 336 -3.51 -15.59 -1.90
CA THR A 336 -3.49 -16.63 -0.88
C THR A 336 -4.79 -16.59 -0.07
N PRO A 337 -5.69 -17.59 -0.19
CA PRO A 337 -7.00 -17.56 0.49
C PRO A 337 -6.91 -17.45 2.01
N TRP A 338 -5.96 -18.13 2.65
CA TRP A 338 -5.85 -18.09 4.10
C TRP A 338 -5.38 -16.74 4.65
N PHE A 339 -4.66 -15.95 3.86
CA PHE A 339 -4.36 -14.57 4.23
C PHE A 339 -5.64 -13.74 4.36
N ASN A 340 -6.70 -14.03 3.57
CA ASN A 340 -8.00 -13.39 3.75
C ASN A 340 -8.59 -13.69 5.14
N LEU A 341 -8.51 -14.94 5.61
CA LEU A 341 -8.98 -15.28 6.95
C LEU A 341 -8.23 -14.50 8.04
N LEU A 342 -6.89 -14.41 7.92
CA LEU A 342 -6.10 -13.59 8.83
C LEU A 342 -6.56 -12.14 8.78
N GLY A 343 -6.55 -11.48 7.62
CA GLY A 343 -6.94 -10.07 7.51
C GLY A 343 -8.34 -9.74 8.03
N HIS A 344 -9.29 -10.67 7.91
CA HIS A 344 -10.66 -10.49 8.37
C HIS A 344 -10.88 -10.85 9.85
N TYR A 345 -10.26 -11.92 10.36
CA TYR A 345 -10.60 -12.50 11.66
C TYR A 345 -9.44 -12.51 12.68
N GLY A 346 -8.20 -12.31 12.24
CA GLY A 346 -7.02 -12.38 13.13
C GLY A 346 -6.59 -13.79 13.49
N LYS A 347 -7.27 -14.79 12.94
CA LYS A 347 -7.05 -16.21 13.21
C LYS A 347 -7.66 -17.03 12.09
N TRP A 348 -7.27 -18.30 12.08
CA TRP A 348 -7.91 -19.33 11.28
C TRP A 348 -9.36 -19.53 11.74
N THR A 349 -10.27 -19.61 10.78
CA THR A 349 -11.71 -19.86 10.99
C THR A 349 -12.27 -20.65 9.80
N GLU A 350 -13.45 -21.24 9.97
CA GLU A 350 -14.20 -21.81 8.85
C GLU A 350 -14.67 -20.71 7.89
N GLY A 351 -14.99 -21.08 6.65
CA GLY A 351 -15.50 -20.13 5.64
C GLY A 351 -14.46 -19.57 4.66
N GLU A 352 -13.23 -20.13 4.65
CA GLU A 352 -12.16 -19.74 3.72
C GLU A 352 -12.62 -19.69 2.25
N GLY A 353 -13.32 -20.74 1.79
CA GLY A 353 -13.80 -20.79 0.41
C GLY A 353 -14.84 -19.72 0.08
N GLU A 354 -15.69 -19.32 1.03
CA GLU A 354 -16.67 -18.25 0.79
C GLU A 354 -15.98 -16.91 0.62
N ILE A 355 -15.13 -16.54 1.57
CA ILE A 355 -14.43 -15.27 1.51
C ILE A 355 -13.48 -15.23 0.31
N ALA A 356 -12.78 -16.33 0.00
CA ALA A 356 -11.92 -16.40 -1.17
C ALA A 356 -12.70 -16.17 -2.48
N ARG A 357 -13.91 -16.71 -2.63
CA ARG A 357 -14.76 -16.45 -3.79
C ARG A 357 -15.20 -14.99 -3.88
N ASP A 358 -15.52 -14.34 -2.76
CA ASP A 358 -15.83 -12.91 -2.77
C ASP A 358 -14.64 -12.09 -3.30
N TYR A 359 -13.40 -12.43 -2.88
CA TYR A 359 -12.19 -11.78 -3.40
C TYR A 359 -11.96 -12.08 -4.89
N LEU A 360 -12.11 -13.34 -5.32
CA LEU A 360 -12.00 -13.72 -6.74
C LEU A 360 -13.02 -12.96 -7.60
N GLN A 361 -14.26 -12.82 -7.13
CA GLN A 361 -15.27 -12.02 -7.81
C GLN A 361 -14.85 -10.54 -7.89
N LEU A 362 -14.31 -9.97 -6.82
CA LEU A 362 -13.79 -8.61 -6.83
C LEU A 362 -12.67 -8.45 -7.86
N LEU A 363 -11.67 -9.33 -7.87
CA LEU A 363 -10.53 -9.26 -8.79
C LEU A 363 -10.98 -9.36 -10.25
N ARG A 364 -11.91 -10.28 -10.56
CA ARG A 364 -12.48 -10.43 -11.91
C ARG A 364 -13.29 -9.22 -12.35
N ALA A 365 -14.04 -8.60 -11.44
CA ALA A 365 -14.70 -7.32 -11.71
C ALA A 365 -13.71 -6.18 -12.01
N HIS A 366 -12.43 -6.36 -11.65
CA HIS A 366 -11.31 -5.47 -11.98
C HIS A 366 -10.40 -6.02 -13.08
N ARG A 367 -10.84 -7.04 -13.82
CA ARG A 367 -10.14 -7.64 -14.97
C ARG A 367 -8.78 -8.24 -14.60
N ILE A 368 -8.65 -8.73 -13.37
CA ILE A 368 -7.51 -9.51 -12.88
C ILE A 368 -7.97 -10.94 -12.64
N GLU A 369 -7.21 -11.91 -13.15
CA GLU A 369 -7.38 -13.32 -12.81
C GLU A 369 -6.23 -13.80 -11.93
N THR A 370 -6.53 -14.65 -10.95
CA THR A 370 -5.44 -15.24 -10.16
C THR A 370 -4.81 -16.41 -10.92
N LEU A 371 -3.55 -16.79 -10.71
CA LEU A 371 -2.98 -17.99 -11.33
C LEU A 371 -3.25 -19.23 -10.48
N THR A 372 -2.78 -19.24 -9.23
CA THR A 372 -2.70 -20.45 -8.41
C THR A 372 -3.45 -20.26 -7.08
N THR A 373 -4.73 -19.87 -7.15
CA THR A 373 -5.58 -19.77 -5.96
C THR A 373 -6.26 -21.10 -5.62
N PHE A 374 -6.02 -21.60 -4.42
CA PHE A 374 -6.64 -22.81 -3.88
C PHE A 374 -6.74 -22.75 -2.35
N VAL A 375 -7.70 -23.47 -1.77
CA VAL A 375 -7.83 -23.63 -0.31
C VAL A 375 -6.96 -24.78 0.20
N SER A 376 -6.94 -25.89 -0.54
CA SER A 376 -6.07 -27.03 -0.25
C SER A 376 -5.53 -27.62 -1.55
N VAL A 377 -4.33 -28.17 -1.50
CA VAL A 377 -3.76 -28.94 -2.61
C VAL A 377 -4.69 -30.12 -2.90
N PRO A 378 -5.14 -30.31 -4.17
CA PRO A 378 -5.98 -31.44 -4.53
C PRO A 378 -5.31 -32.77 -4.21
N LYS A 379 -6.07 -33.72 -3.64
CA LYS A 379 -5.53 -35.05 -3.31
C LYS A 379 -5.63 -35.99 -4.51
N VAL A 380 -4.65 -36.88 -4.65
CA VAL A 380 -4.70 -37.99 -5.59
C VAL A 380 -5.74 -39.00 -5.12
N LYS A 381 -6.67 -39.40 -6.00
CA LYS A 381 -7.67 -40.43 -5.73
C LYS A 381 -7.03 -41.82 -5.78
N ASN A 382 -7.38 -42.67 -4.83
CA ASN A 382 -6.81 -44.01 -4.69
C ASN A 382 -7.17 -44.95 -5.86
N ASP A 383 -8.29 -44.73 -6.53
CA ASP A 383 -8.85 -45.60 -7.57
C ASP A 383 -8.37 -45.24 -8.98
N SER A 384 -8.27 -43.94 -9.31
CA SER A 384 -7.92 -43.47 -10.65
C SER A 384 -6.51 -42.90 -10.80
N ASN A 385 -5.82 -42.59 -9.68
CA ASN A 385 -4.61 -41.76 -9.66
C ASN A 385 -4.81 -40.40 -10.38
N GLU A 386 -6.04 -39.89 -10.47
CA GLU A 386 -6.35 -38.51 -10.85
C GLU A 386 -6.46 -37.64 -9.58
N LEU A 387 -6.37 -36.32 -9.72
CA LEU A 387 -6.64 -35.38 -8.64
C LEU A 387 -8.15 -35.23 -8.39
N ASP A 388 -8.55 -35.21 -7.12
CA ASP A 388 -9.88 -34.76 -6.72
C ASP A 388 -9.97 -33.23 -6.73
N ILE A 389 -10.24 -32.69 -7.91
CA ILE A 389 -10.39 -31.24 -8.12
C ILE A 389 -11.82 -30.73 -7.90
N PHE A 390 -12.82 -31.61 -7.71
CA PHE A 390 -14.23 -31.22 -7.68
C PHE A 390 -14.85 -31.32 -6.27
N THR A 391 -14.42 -32.30 -5.46
CA THR A 391 -15.04 -32.58 -4.17
C THR A 391 -14.14 -32.33 -2.96
N PHE A 392 -12.81 -32.38 -3.12
CA PHE A 392 -11.87 -32.13 -2.02
C PHE A 392 -11.44 -30.65 -1.93
N PRO A 393 -11.35 -30.06 -0.72
CA PRO A 393 -11.67 -30.63 0.60
C PRO A 393 -13.17 -30.68 0.89
N THR A 394 -13.92 -29.77 0.29
CA THR A 394 -15.39 -29.82 0.18
C THR A 394 -15.76 -29.29 -1.20
N PHE A 395 -16.98 -29.55 -1.67
CA PHE A 395 -17.44 -29.02 -2.94
C PHE A 395 -17.26 -27.49 -3.04
N GLY A 396 -17.58 -26.73 -1.99
CA GLY A 396 -17.44 -25.28 -1.97
C GLY A 396 -16.00 -24.76 -1.90
N GLN A 397 -15.03 -25.60 -1.54
CA GLN A 397 -13.62 -25.21 -1.38
C GLN A 397 -12.71 -25.89 -2.40
N SER A 398 -13.28 -26.66 -3.33
CA SER A 398 -12.50 -27.45 -4.26
C SER A 398 -11.71 -26.60 -5.23
N PHE A 399 -10.65 -27.18 -5.78
CA PHE A 399 -9.82 -26.51 -6.78
C PHE A 399 -10.65 -25.99 -7.96
N SER A 400 -11.65 -26.76 -8.41
CA SER A 400 -12.54 -26.31 -9.47
C SER A 400 -13.34 -25.07 -9.06
N ARG A 401 -13.82 -24.98 -7.81
CA ARG A 401 -14.55 -23.79 -7.33
C ARG A 401 -13.66 -22.57 -7.16
N MET A 402 -12.43 -22.75 -6.68
CA MET A 402 -11.52 -21.63 -6.44
C MET A 402 -10.84 -21.16 -7.71
N ASN A 403 -10.39 -22.09 -8.56
CA ASN A 403 -9.47 -21.77 -9.64
C ASN A 403 -10.13 -21.78 -11.02
N LEU A 404 -11.16 -22.62 -11.25
CA LEU A 404 -11.73 -22.80 -12.60
C LEU A 404 -13.06 -22.05 -12.80
N GLU A 405 -13.95 -22.06 -11.80
CA GLU A 405 -15.27 -21.46 -11.93
C GLU A 405 -15.21 -19.94 -12.11
N GLY A 406 -15.97 -19.43 -13.07
CA GLY A 406 -16.05 -18.00 -13.39
C GLY A 406 -14.86 -17.45 -14.18
N ARG A 407 -13.74 -18.17 -14.26
CA ARG A 407 -12.59 -17.81 -15.11
C ARG A 407 -12.94 -18.02 -16.59
N PRO A 408 -12.58 -17.13 -17.52
CA PRO A 408 -12.72 -17.38 -18.96
C PRO A 408 -11.93 -18.61 -19.42
N ARG A 409 -12.44 -19.37 -20.39
CA ARG A 409 -11.76 -20.57 -20.92
C ARG A 409 -10.42 -20.26 -21.60
N SER A 410 -10.26 -19.04 -22.11
CA SER A 410 -9.05 -18.54 -22.78
C SER A 410 -7.89 -18.24 -21.82
N HIS A 411 -8.16 -18.07 -20.53
CA HIS A 411 -7.17 -17.65 -19.53
C HIS A 411 -6.43 -18.83 -18.90
N TYR A 412 -5.17 -18.59 -18.52
CA TYR A 412 -4.36 -19.57 -17.81
C TYR A 412 -4.87 -19.85 -16.41
N PHE A 413 -4.60 -21.04 -15.89
CA PHE A 413 -4.80 -21.41 -14.49
C PHE A 413 -3.66 -22.30 -14.01
N GLY A 414 -3.23 -22.12 -12.77
CA GLY A 414 -2.10 -22.82 -12.17
C GLY A 414 -2.49 -23.96 -11.25
N PHE A 415 -1.77 -25.07 -11.31
CA PHE A 415 -1.78 -26.08 -10.24
C PHE A 415 -0.80 -25.68 -9.12
N PRO A 416 -1.08 -26.04 -7.85
CA PRO A 416 -0.12 -25.87 -6.77
C PRO A 416 1.24 -26.46 -7.14
N THR A 417 2.30 -25.69 -6.95
CA THR A 417 3.68 -26.13 -7.25
C THR A 417 4.16 -27.17 -6.24
N VAL A 418 5.23 -27.88 -6.59
CA VAL A 418 5.91 -28.83 -5.70
C VAL A 418 6.74 -28.03 -4.69
N PRO A 419 6.60 -28.29 -3.38
CA PRO A 419 7.45 -27.67 -2.36
C PRO A 419 8.94 -27.91 -2.64
N ARG A 420 9.79 -26.91 -2.37
CA ARG A 420 11.22 -26.93 -2.74
C ARG A 420 11.97 -28.15 -2.18
N ASP A 421 11.60 -28.58 -0.98
CA ASP A 421 12.16 -29.73 -0.26
C ASP A 421 11.60 -31.09 -0.72
N GLU A 422 10.51 -31.11 -1.50
CA GLU A 422 9.91 -32.34 -2.04
C GLU A 422 10.29 -32.61 -3.51
N VAL A 423 11.08 -31.73 -4.13
CA VAL A 423 11.51 -31.88 -5.53
C VAL A 423 12.30 -33.18 -5.71
N GLY A 424 11.92 -33.96 -6.72
CA GLY A 424 12.60 -35.23 -7.06
C GLY A 424 12.16 -36.44 -6.24
N THR A 425 11.29 -36.26 -5.24
CA THR A 425 10.70 -37.37 -4.46
C THR A 425 9.71 -38.19 -5.30
N LYS A 426 9.38 -39.40 -4.81
CA LYS A 426 8.36 -40.24 -5.46
C LYS A 426 6.98 -39.58 -5.37
N GLU A 427 6.71 -38.91 -4.26
CA GLU A 427 5.47 -38.23 -3.94
C GLU A 427 5.21 -37.07 -4.92
N SER A 428 6.21 -36.21 -5.16
CA SER A 428 6.06 -35.11 -6.12
C SER A 428 5.90 -35.58 -7.56
N ARG A 429 6.61 -36.64 -7.98
CA ARG A 429 6.45 -37.25 -9.30
C ARG A 429 5.08 -37.91 -9.50
N ASN A 430 4.57 -38.57 -8.45
CA ASN A 430 3.21 -39.12 -8.44
C ASN A 430 2.17 -37.99 -8.56
N TYR A 431 2.36 -36.88 -7.85
CA TYR A 431 1.50 -35.71 -7.95
C TYR A 431 1.48 -35.12 -9.36
N LEU A 432 2.66 -34.90 -9.98
CA LEU A 432 2.75 -34.43 -11.37
C LEU A 432 2.05 -35.38 -12.35
N SER A 433 2.27 -36.70 -12.20
CA SER A 433 1.60 -37.71 -13.01
C SER A 433 0.07 -37.68 -12.84
N ALA A 434 -0.40 -37.38 -11.62
CA ALA A 434 -1.82 -37.25 -11.34
C ALA A 434 -2.41 -35.97 -11.95
N ILE A 435 -1.66 -34.86 -11.98
CA ILE A 435 -2.08 -33.65 -12.72
C ILE A 435 -2.31 -34.01 -14.18
N GLU A 436 -1.34 -34.62 -14.85
CA GLU A 436 -1.43 -34.99 -16.27
C GLU A 436 -2.68 -35.82 -16.57
N LYS A 437 -2.97 -36.83 -15.75
CA LYS A 437 -4.18 -37.67 -15.88
C LYS A 437 -5.48 -36.91 -15.66
N THR A 438 -5.44 -35.83 -14.87
CA THR A 438 -6.62 -35.01 -14.55
C THR A 438 -6.95 -34.02 -15.66
N LEU A 439 -5.95 -33.53 -16.41
CA LEU A 439 -6.13 -32.48 -17.41
C LEU A 439 -7.24 -32.76 -18.45
N PRO A 440 -7.43 -33.98 -18.97
CA PRO A 440 -8.54 -34.29 -19.88
C PRO A 440 -9.94 -34.06 -19.30
N ARG A 441 -10.09 -33.96 -17.97
CA ARG A 441 -11.36 -33.64 -17.29
C ARG A 441 -11.62 -32.14 -17.22
N ILE A 442 -10.64 -31.31 -17.57
CA ILE A 442 -10.74 -29.85 -17.54
C ILE A 442 -10.91 -29.37 -18.98
N ASP A 443 -12.07 -28.76 -19.26
CA ASP A 443 -12.47 -28.28 -20.59
C ASP A 443 -11.76 -26.97 -21.03
N ARG A 444 -10.42 -26.97 -20.93
CA ARG A 444 -9.50 -25.83 -21.18
C ARG A 444 -8.10 -26.31 -21.58
N ALA A 445 -8.02 -27.18 -22.58
CA ALA A 445 -6.75 -27.75 -23.04
C ALA A 445 -5.70 -26.66 -23.35
N GLY A 446 -4.45 -26.90 -22.94
CA GLY A 446 -3.33 -25.98 -23.17
C GLY A 446 -3.30 -24.71 -22.29
N ARG A 447 -4.23 -24.57 -21.34
CA ARG A 447 -4.29 -23.42 -20.40
C ARG A 447 -3.90 -23.76 -18.96
N ALA A 448 -3.56 -25.00 -18.68
CA ALA A 448 -3.00 -25.38 -17.40
C ALA A 448 -1.50 -25.03 -17.34
N LEU A 449 -1.06 -24.47 -16.22
CA LEU A 449 0.35 -24.20 -15.97
C LEU A 449 0.78 -24.63 -14.57
N LEU A 450 2.09 -24.66 -14.38
CA LEU A 450 2.74 -24.69 -13.07
C LEU A 450 3.56 -23.40 -12.95
N TYR A 451 3.21 -22.53 -11.98
CA TYR A 451 4.11 -21.45 -11.59
C TYR A 451 5.23 -22.08 -10.75
N SER A 452 6.36 -22.29 -11.41
CA SER A 452 7.39 -23.23 -10.96
C SER A 452 8.30 -22.66 -9.88
N TRP A 453 8.73 -21.40 -10.02
CA TRP A 453 9.69 -20.77 -9.10
C TRP A 453 9.59 -19.26 -9.17
N ASP A 454 9.82 -18.63 -8.02
CA ASP A 454 9.93 -17.19 -7.90
C ASP A 454 11.40 -16.77 -7.79
N GLU A 455 11.91 -16.01 -8.76
CA GLU A 455 13.27 -15.45 -8.82
C GLU A 455 14.37 -16.41 -8.31
N PRO A 456 14.58 -17.58 -8.95
CA PRO A 456 15.49 -18.61 -8.45
C PRO A 456 16.92 -18.09 -8.28
N GLN A 457 17.45 -18.21 -7.07
CA GLN A 457 18.84 -17.83 -6.78
C GLN A 457 19.84 -18.85 -7.36
N PRO A 458 21.11 -18.48 -7.61
CA PRO A 458 22.09 -19.38 -8.22
C PRO A 458 22.22 -20.75 -7.54
N GLU A 459 22.16 -20.80 -6.21
CA GLU A 459 22.21 -22.02 -5.40
C GLU A 459 20.96 -22.91 -5.55
N GLU A 460 19.83 -22.32 -5.92
CA GLU A 460 18.56 -23.04 -6.12
C GLU A 460 18.44 -23.60 -7.54
N PHE A 461 19.28 -23.14 -8.47
CA PHE A 461 19.12 -23.40 -9.89
C PHE A 461 19.19 -24.89 -10.27
N ALA A 462 19.94 -25.68 -9.50
CA ALA A 462 20.01 -27.14 -9.68
C ALA A 462 18.66 -27.80 -9.34
N THR A 463 18.08 -27.46 -8.18
CA THR A 463 16.78 -27.97 -7.72
C THR A 463 15.66 -27.48 -8.64
N PHE A 464 15.69 -26.21 -9.01
CA PHE A 464 14.76 -25.62 -9.97
C PHE A 464 14.75 -26.38 -11.29
N LYS A 465 15.91 -26.58 -11.93
CA LYS A 465 16.03 -27.39 -13.16
C LYS A 465 15.57 -28.82 -12.96
N SER A 466 15.78 -29.41 -11.79
CA SER A 466 15.29 -30.75 -11.46
C SER A 466 13.75 -30.79 -11.49
N LEU A 467 13.09 -29.82 -10.85
CA LEU A 467 11.63 -29.69 -10.91
C LEU A 467 11.15 -29.53 -12.35
N LEU A 468 11.77 -28.65 -13.15
CA LEU A 468 11.34 -28.43 -14.53
C LEU A 468 11.44 -29.69 -15.39
N ARG A 469 12.50 -30.50 -15.21
CA ARG A 469 12.65 -31.78 -15.90
C ARG A 469 11.60 -32.79 -15.47
N ASP A 470 11.29 -32.85 -14.17
CA ASP A 470 10.23 -33.71 -13.66
C ASP A 470 8.86 -33.29 -14.23
N VAL A 471 8.55 -31.99 -14.31
CA VAL A 471 7.31 -31.51 -14.96
C VAL A 471 7.27 -31.92 -16.43
N ARG A 472 8.37 -31.73 -17.19
CA ARG A 472 8.43 -32.16 -18.60
C ARG A 472 8.26 -33.65 -18.79
N HIS A 473 8.66 -34.47 -17.82
CA HIS A 473 8.56 -35.92 -17.91
C HIS A 473 7.19 -36.45 -17.45
N TYR A 474 6.72 -36.00 -16.28
CA TYR A 474 5.53 -36.55 -15.63
C TYR A 474 4.23 -35.77 -15.93
N ALA A 475 4.34 -34.49 -16.32
CA ALA A 475 3.20 -33.63 -16.67
C ALA A 475 3.46 -32.76 -17.91
N PRO A 476 3.79 -33.38 -19.07
CA PRO A 476 4.19 -32.66 -20.28
C PRO A 476 3.13 -31.72 -20.84
N SER A 477 1.85 -31.90 -20.50
CA SER A 477 0.77 -31.03 -20.96
C SER A 477 0.66 -29.72 -20.15
N LEU A 478 1.40 -29.58 -19.05
CA LEU A 478 1.50 -28.32 -18.30
C LEU A 478 2.48 -27.35 -18.97
N LYS A 479 2.06 -26.09 -19.09
CA LYS A 479 3.00 -25.00 -19.33
C LYS A 479 3.81 -24.72 -18.06
N ILE A 480 5.09 -24.40 -18.25
CA ILE A 480 5.98 -24.00 -17.16
C ILE A 480 6.16 -22.49 -17.19
N LEU A 481 5.75 -21.82 -16.11
CA LEU A 481 5.94 -20.39 -15.90
C LEU A 481 7.01 -20.17 -14.81
N ALA A 482 7.91 -19.21 -15.01
CA ALA A 482 8.88 -18.80 -14.01
C ALA A 482 9.14 -17.28 -14.07
N THR A 483 9.24 -16.63 -12.91
CA THR A 483 9.67 -15.23 -12.78
C THR A 483 11.19 -15.16 -12.84
N THR A 484 11.73 -15.21 -14.05
CA THR A 484 13.17 -15.19 -14.34
C THR A 484 13.40 -14.61 -15.74
N PRO A 485 14.53 -13.93 -15.97
CA PRO A 485 14.96 -13.59 -17.31
C PRO A 485 15.30 -14.84 -18.12
N TYR A 486 15.28 -14.70 -19.44
CA TYR A 486 15.69 -15.78 -20.34
C TYR A 486 17.17 -16.16 -20.13
N SER A 487 17.43 -17.46 -20.14
CA SER A 487 18.77 -18.03 -20.32
C SER A 487 18.70 -19.25 -21.23
N GLU A 488 19.78 -19.51 -21.97
CA GLU A 488 19.83 -20.64 -22.93
C GLU A 488 19.59 -21.99 -22.23
N ASP A 489 20.07 -22.12 -20.99
CA ASP A 489 19.91 -23.27 -20.12
C ASP A 489 18.45 -23.62 -19.78
N LEU A 490 17.54 -22.64 -19.85
CA LEU A 490 16.13 -22.81 -19.52
C LEU A 490 15.25 -22.93 -20.77
N LYS A 491 15.79 -22.69 -21.97
CA LYS A 491 15.04 -22.58 -23.23
C LYS A 491 14.12 -23.77 -23.52
N SER A 492 14.60 -24.99 -23.28
CA SER A 492 13.82 -26.22 -23.48
C SER A 492 12.88 -26.53 -22.31
N LEU A 493 13.05 -25.84 -21.17
CA LEU A 493 12.37 -26.16 -19.92
C LEU A 493 11.27 -25.17 -19.57
N VAL A 494 11.39 -23.88 -19.86
CA VAL A 494 10.38 -22.86 -19.51
C VAL A 494 9.56 -22.47 -20.74
N ASP A 495 8.24 -22.33 -20.59
CA ASP A 495 7.35 -21.88 -21.67
C ASP A 495 7.03 -20.39 -21.58
N ILE A 496 6.87 -19.89 -20.35
CA ILE A 496 6.45 -18.52 -20.05
C ILE A 496 7.51 -17.88 -19.16
N TYR A 497 8.25 -16.92 -19.72
CA TYR A 497 9.23 -16.12 -18.99
C TYR A 497 8.57 -14.85 -18.48
N VAL A 498 8.78 -14.55 -17.20
CA VAL A 498 8.20 -13.38 -16.54
C VAL A 498 9.30 -12.60 -15.81
N PRO A 499 10.28 -12.00 -16.52
CA PRO A 499 11.29 -11.16 -15.87
C PRO A 499 10.66 -9.95 -15.17
N VAL A 500 11.33 -9.48 -14.12
CA VAL A 500 11.06 -8.17 -13.53
C VAL A 500 11.36 -7.11 -14.60
N SER A 501 10.62 -5.99 -14.62
CA SER A 501 10.86 -4.88 -15.56
C SER A 501 12.31 -4.43 -15.66
N GLU A 502 13.02 -4.44 -14.54
CA GLU A 502 14.43 -4.06 -14.39
C GLU A 502 15.40 -5.07 -15.00
N GLU A 503 14.97 -6.32 -15.22
CA GLU A 503 15.77 -7.40 -15.81
C GLU A 503 15.48 -7.58 -17.31
N ILE A 504 15.09 -6.50 -17.99
CA ILE A 504 14.82 -6.46 -19.43
C ILE A 504 15.71 -5.42 -20.09
N GLY A 505 16.70 -5.88 -20.86
CA GLY A 505 17.76 -5.06 -21.44
C GLY A 505 18.95 -4.82 -20.52
N GLY A 506 19.94 -4.05 -21.00
CA GLY A 506 21.21 -3.89 -20.30
C GLY A 506 22.01 -5.19 -20.30
N ASP A 507 22.34 -5.69 -19.10
CA ASP A 507 23.02 -6.98 -18.91
C ASP A 507 22.09 -8.19 -19.07
N PHE A 508 20.78 -7.96 -19.21
CA PHE A 508 19.76 -8.97 -19.41
C PHE A 508 19.27 -9.01 -20.87
N PRO A 509 18.61 -10.10 -21.29
CA PRO A 509 17.97 -10.16 -22.61
C PRO A 509 17.07 -8.96 -22.88
N ASP A 510 17.23 -8.37 -24.06
CA ASP A 510 16.43 -7.24 -24.49
C ASP A 510 15.06 -7.68 -25.05
N ILE A 511 14.22 -6.69 -25.36
CA ILE A 511 12.89 -6.94 -25.93
C ILE A 511 13.00 -7.72 -27.24
N ALA A 512 14.01 -7.45 -28.08
CA ALA A 512 14.18 -8.13 -29.36
C ALA A 512 14.39 -9.64 -29.16
N LYS A 513 15.15 -10.04 -28.13
CA LYS A 513 15.34 -11.44 -27.77
C LYS A 513 14.02 -12.11 -27.39
N TYR A 514 13.20 -11.47 -26.57
CA TYR A 514 11.89 -12.03 -26.23
C TYR A 514 10.96 -12.10 -27.44
N GLN A 515 10.99 -11.12 -28.35
CA GLN A 515 10.22 -11.18 -29.60
C GLN A 515 10.68 -12.33 -30.52
N GLU A 516 11.96 -12.70 -30.51
CA GLU A 516 12.46 -13.91 -31.17
C GLU A 516 11.88 -15.18 -30.53
N LEU A 517 11.94 -15.27 -29.19
CA LEU A 517 11.43 -16.43 -28.45
C LEU A 517 9.93 -16.64 -28.67
N ARG A 518 9.15 -15.56 -28.75
CA ARG A 518 7.72 -15.62 -29.05
C ARG A 518 7.41 -16.30 -30.39
N LYS A 519 8.27 -16.13 -31.40
CA LYS A 519 8.13 -16.83 -32.69
C LYS A 519 8.35 -18.34 -32.59
N SER A 520 9.05 -18.80 -31.55
CA SER A 520 9.26 -20.22 -31.25
C SER A 520 8.16 -20.83 -30.35
N GLY A 521 7.08 -20.08 -30.07
CA GLY A 521 5.96 -20.54 -29.25
C GLY A 521 6.13 -20.33 -27.74
N LYS A 522 7.20 -19.64 -27.31
CA LYS A 522 7.36 -19.16 -25.93
C LYS A 522 6.49 -17.93 -25.68
N GLU A 523 6.24 -17.62 -24.43
CA GLU A 523 5.54 -16.40 -24.02
C GLU A 523 6.45 -15.51 -23.19
N PHE A 524 6.25 -14.21 -23.34
CA PHE A 524 6.98 -13.18 -22.64
C PHE A 524 5.98 -12.30 -21.89
N TRP A 525 5.95 -12.50 -20.58
CA TRP A 525 5.19 -11.66 -19.65
C TRP A 525 6.19 -10.76 -18.92
N TRP A 526 5.68 -9.87 -18.08
CA TRP A 526 6.51 -9.02 -17.24
C TRP A 526 5.74 -8.67 -15.97
N TYR A 527 6.48 -8.28 -14.94
CA TYR A 527 5.92 -7.76 -13.71
C TYR A 527 6.78 -6.65 -13.15
N VAL A 528 6.22 -5.96 -12.15
CA VAL A 528 6.92 -4.97 -11.34
C VAL A 528 7.04 -5.52 -9.92
N SER A 529 8.15 -5.19 -9.27
CA SER A 529 8.46 -5.59 -7.89
C SER A 529 8.96 -4.40 -7.08
N CYS A 530 9.44 -4.66 -5.86
CA CYS A 530 10.12 -3.65 -5.07
C CYS A 530 11.37 -3.07 -5.75
N MET A 531 11.89 -3.67 -6.82
CA MET A 531 13.00 -3.10 -7.59
C MET A 531 12.63 -1.73 -8.19
N SER A 532 11.34 -1.48 -8.44
CA SER A 532 10.83 -0.21 -8.97
C SER A 532 11.01 0.98 -8.02
N HIS A 533 10.94 0.74 -6.71
CA HIS A 533 11.05 1.76 -5.64
C HIS A 533 12.20 1.52 -4.66
N GLY A 534 12.94 0.42 -4.82
CA GLY A 534 14.25 0.18 -4.22
C GLY A 534 14.22 -0.65 -2.94
N CYS A 535 13.91 -1.96 -3.05
CA CYS A 535 13.95 -3.06 -2.04
C CYS A 535 14.89 -2.90 -0.81
N GLY A 536 14.71 -1.86 0.02
CA GLY A 536 15.60 -1.48 1.13
C GLY A 536 16.70 -0.46 0.83
N ASN A 537 16.96 -0.10 -0.44
CA ASN A 537 18.00 0.89 -0.84
C ASN A 537 17.43 2.19 -1.47
N SER A 538 16.11 2.34 -1.52
CA SER A 538 15.35 3.53 -1.96
C SER A 538 15.61 4.07 -3.38
N THR A 539 16.30 3.31 -4.25
CA THR A 539 16.54 3.71 -5.63
C THR A 539 15.27 3.57 -6.49
N ASN A 540 14.73 4.69 -6.95
CA ASN A 540 13.64 4.73 -7.93
C ASN A 540 14.18 4.48 -9.34
N THR A 541 13.79 3.37 -9.98
CA THR A 541 14.27 2.98 -11.33
C THR A 541 13.52 3.66 -12.47
N GLY A 542 12.35 4.23 -12.18
CA GLY A 542 11.42 4.74 -13.18
C GLY A 542 10.55 3.65 -13.83
N SER A 543 10.64 2.39 -13.42
CA SER A 543 9.65 1.39 -13.85
C SER A 543 8.24 1.76 -13.37
N PRO A 544 7.18 1.27 -14.04
CA PRO A 544 5.84 1.25 -13.48
C PRO A 544 5.83 0.65 -12.08
N ASP A 545 4.87 1.08 -11.27
CA ASP A 545 4.86 0.75 -9.85
C ASP A 545 3.43 0.87 -9.31
N LEU A 546 3.12 0.03 -8.32
CA LEU A 546 1.81 -0.14 -7.72
C LEU A 546 1.80 0.27 -6.24
N VAL A 547 2.82 0.95 -5.72
CA VAL A 547 2.77 1.49 -4.35
C VAL A 547 1.79 2.66 -4.21
N ILE A 548 1.22 2.81 -3.02
CA ILE A 548 0.13 3.75 -2.67
C ILE A 548 0.53 5.21 -2.95
N ASP A 549 1.79 5.54 -2.73
CA ASP A 549 2.37 6.87 -2.84
C ASP A 549 3.09 7.10 -4.18
N ARG A 550 2.72 6.37 -5.25
CA ARG A 550 3.03 6.71 -6.64
C ARG A 550 1.93 7.52 -7.31
N PRO A 551 2.23 8.45 -8.22
CA PRO A 551 1.21 9.08 -9.08
C PRO A 551 0.44 8.04 -9.90
N ALA A 552 -0.84 8.31 -10.21
CA ALA A 552 -1.72 7.35 -10.90
C ALA A 552 -1.18 6.88 -12.26
N VAL A 553 -0.37 7.70 -12.92
CA VAL A 553 0.23 7.39 -14.23
C VAL A 553 1.14 6.15 -14.20
N TYR A 554 1.80 5.86 -13.07
CA TYR A 554 2.65 4.66 -12.92
C TYR A 554 1.85 3.36 -13.04
N ILE A 555 0.59 3.38 -12.63
CA ILE A 555 -0.30 2.21 -12.73
C ILE A 555 -0.97 2.20 -14.10
N ARG A 556 -1.41 3.37 -14.57
CA ARG A 556 -2.06 3.49 -15.88
C ARG A 556 -1.14 3.06 -17.02
N SER A 557 0.16 3.39 -16.95
CA SER A 557 1.15 3.10 -17.98
C SER A 557 1.30 1.59 -18.25
N ILE A 558 0.99 0.71 -17.29
CA ILE A 558 1.00 -0.75 -17.47
C ILE A 558 0.13 -1.17 -18.68
N GLY A 559 -1.03 -0.53 -18.83
CA GLY A 559 -1.98 -0.77 -19.92
C GLY A 559 -1.47 -0.35 -21.30
N TRP A 560 -0.41 0.44 -21.36
CA TRP A 560 0.19 0.94 -22.60
C TRP A 560 1.51 0.27 -22.89
N ILE A 561 2.37 0.13 -21.88
CA ILE A 561 3.70 -0.47 -21.98
C ILE A 561 3.60 -1.90 -22.49
N GLY A 562 2.78 -2.73 -21.84
CA GLY A 562 2.65 -4.14 -22.17
C GLY A 562 2.27 -4.38 -23.64
N PRO A 563 1.14 -3.83 -24.12
CA PRO A 563 0.72 -3.96 -25.52
C PRO A 563 1.68 -3.33 -26.53
N LEU A 564 2.23 -2.13 -26.27
CA LEU A 564 3.12 -1.44 -27.21
C LEU A 564 4.49 -2.13 -27.34
N LEU A 565 5.00 -2.71 -26.26
CA LEU A 565 6.22 -3.52 -26.27
C LEU A 565 5.95 -4.99 -26.64
N LYS A 566 4.71 -5.33 -26.99
CA LYS A 566 4.27 -6.64 -27.48
C LYS A 566 4.61 -7.78 -26.50
N THR A 567 4.28 -7.57 -25.22
CA THR A 567 4.26 -8.65 -24.21
C THR A 567 2.94 -9.42 -24.30
N ASP A 568 2.89 -10.62 -23.72
CA ASP A 568 1.70 -11.49 -23.76
C ASP A 568 0.77 -11.28 -22.56
N ALA A 569 1.29 -10.90 -21.40
CA ALA A 569 0.52 -10.58 -20.20
C ALA A 569 1.31 -9.68 -19.23
N PHE A 570 0.59 -9.05 -18.30
CA PHE A 570 1.19 -8.45 -17.11
C PHE A 570 0.90 -9.34 -15.90
N PHE A 571 1.91 -9.55 -15.07
CA PHE A 571 1.80 -10.28 -13.82
C PHE A 571 2.02 -9.32 -12.64
N TYR A 572 1.30 -9.51 -11.54
CA TYR A 572 1.61 -8.86 -10.27
C TYR A 572 1.71 -9.93 -9.19
N TYR A 573 2.81 -9.96 -8.45
CA TYR A 573 3.17 -11.14 -7.66
C TYR A 573 2.13 -11.51 -6.59
N HIS A 574 1.40 -10.55 -6.02
CA HIS A 574 0.37 -10.86 -5.02
C HIS A 574 -0.62 -9.71 -4.80
N VAL A 575 -1.86 -10.01 -4.38
CA VAL A 575 -2.86 -8.95 -4.07
C VAL A 575 -3.22 -8.79 -2.59
N ASN A 576 -2.88 -9.74 -1.72
CA ASN A 576 -3.23 -9.69 -0.29
C ASN A 576 -2.06 -10.07 0.64
N ASN A 577 -0.82 -9.82 0.22
CA ASN A 577 0.39 -10.24 0.93
C ASN A 577 0.48 -9.65 2.34
N GLY A 578 0.10 -8.38 2.52
CA GLY A 578 0.21 -7.67 3.78
C GLY A 578 -0.68 -8.23 4.90
N TYR A 579 -1.66 -9.09 4.59
CA TYR A 579 -2.59 -9.63 5.60
C TYR A 579 -1.93 -10.69 6.48
N GLN A 580 -0.84 -11.31 6.03
CA GLN A 580 -0.11 -12.32 6.79
C GLN A 580 0.43 -11.80 8.12
N PHE A 581 0.55 -10.49 8.27
CA PHE A 581 1.05 -9.83 9.48
C PHE A 581 -0.06 -9.46 10.48
N PHE A 582 -1.34 -9.63 10.13
CA PHE A 582 -2.45 -9.35 11.05
C PHE A 582 -2.55 -10.46 12.12
N PRO A 583 -2.83 -10.14 13.41
CA PRO A 583 -3.23 -8.84 13.97
C PRO A 583 -2.08 -7.92 14.40
N LYS A 584 -0.81 -8.34 14.26
CA LYS A 584 0.35 -7.52 14.68
C LYS A 584 0.43 -6.22 13.88
N ARG A 585 0.09 -6.27 12.59
CA ARG A 585 -0.05 -5.11 11.72
C ARG A 585 -1.37 -5.17 10.96
N ASP A 586 -2.20 -4.15 11.15
CA ASP A 586 -3.49 -4.03 10.45
C ASP A 586 -3.30 -3.41 9.05
N PRO A 587 -3.77 -4.07 7.97
CA PRO A 587 -3.78 -3.51 6.62
C PRO A 587 -4.40 -2.11 6.53
N TRP A 588 -5.37 -1.79 7.40
CA TRP A 588 -5.99 -0.46 7.46
C TRP A 588 -5.15 0.59 8.17
N LYS A 589 -4.06 0.18 8.85
CA LYS A 589 -3.15 1.08 9.57
C LYS A 589 -1.81 1.23 8.87
N SER A 590 -1.28 0.13 8.32
CA SER A 590 0.01 0.14 7.62
C SER A 590 0.11 -1.05 6.67
N LEU A 591 0.57 -0.77 5.45
CA LEU A 591 0.94 -1.74 4.43
C LEU A 591 2.40 -1.51 4.00
N TRP A 592 3.31 -1.37 4.95
CA TRP A 592 4.73 -1.10 4.62
C TRP A 592 5.49 -2.42 4.38
N ASP A 593 5.60 -2.85 3.13
CA ASP A 593 6.21 -4.11 2.74
C ASP A 593 7.26 -3.88 1.66
N PHE A 594 8.40 -4.58 1.73
CA PHE A 594 9.48 -4.45 0.74
C PHE A 594 9.92 -3.02 0.44
N SER A 595 9.94 -2.15 1.47
CA SER A 595 10.19 -0.70 1.36
C SER A 595 9.16 0.11 0.55
N GLY A 596 8.00 -0.48 0.25
CA GLY A 596 6.90 0.14 -0.48
C GLY A 596 5.58 0.14 0.29
N ASN A 597 4.81 1.22 0.17
CA ASN A 597 3.46 1.29 0.71
C ASN A 597 2.50 0.51 -0.18
N GLY A 598 1.86 -0.53 0.36
CA GLY A 598 0.89 -1.34 -0.35
C GLY A 598 1.50 -2.36 -1.30
N ASP A 599 2.82 -2.57 -1.29
CA ASP A 599 3.43 -3.56 -2.18
C ASP A 599 2.92 -4.97 -1.85
N GLY A 600 2.51 -5.71 -2.88
CA GLY A 600 1.88 -7.02 -2.80
C GLY A 600 0.45 -7.00 -2.23
N THR A 601 -0.14 -5.82 -2.03
CA THR A 601 -1.48 -5.67 -1.44
C THR A 601 -2.33 -4.66 -2.19
N LEU A 602 -3.31 -5.11 -2.98
CA LEU A 602 -4.24 -4.28 -3.77
C LEU A 602 -5.68 -4.29 -3.24
N VAL A 603 -5.94 -4.97 -2.13
CA VAL A 603 -7.27 -5.10 -1.51
C VAL A 603 -7.18 -4.91 0.00
N TYR A 604 -8.29 -4.52 0.62
CA TYR A 604 -8.44 -4.36 2.07
C TYR A 604 -9.49 -5.30 2.67
N PRO A 605 -9.31 -5.80 3.90
CA PRO A 605 -10.28 -6.68 4.53
C PRO A 605 -11.41 -5.86 5.15
N GLY A 606 -12.56 -5.79 4.48
CA GLY A 606 -13.76 -5.16 5.02
C GLY A 606 -14.35 -5.99 6.15
N ARG A 607 -14.42 -5.42 7.36
CA ARG A 607 -14.92 -6.11 8.56
C ARG A 607 -16.24 -5.48 9.03
N PRO A 608 -17.17 -6.25 9.61
CA PRO A 608 -18.39 -5.71 10.19
C PRO A 608 -18.11 -4.58 11.18
N GLY A 609 -18.93 -3.53 11.15
CA GLY A 609 -18.77 -2.33 11.98
C GLY A 609 -17.84 -1.26 11.41
N MET A 610 -16.91 -1.62 10.51
CA MET A 610 -16.08 -0.62 9.82
C MET A 610 -16.89 0.10 8.76
N PHE A 611 -16.89 1.43 8.75
CA PHE A 611 -17.55 2.26 7.72
C PHE A 611 -19.02 1.86 7.42
N GLY A 612 -19.72 1.33 8.42
CA GLY A 612 -21.12 0.87 8.28
C GLY A 612 -21.29 -0.50 7.60
N LEU A 613 -20.21 -1.23 7.34
CA LEU A 613 -20.26 -2.60 6.80
C LEU A 613 -20.96 -3.55 7.79
N ARG A 614 -21.77 -4.46 7.25
CA ARG A 614 -22.56 -5.43 8.03
C ARG A 614 -22.00 -6.85 8.03
N ARG A 615 -21.15 -7.17 7.06
CA ARG A 615 -20.55 -8.49 6.87
C ARG A 615 -19.08 -8.33 6.47
N HIS A 616 -18.34 -9.43 6.55
CA HIS A 616 -17.02 -9.51 5.94
C HIS A 616 -17.15 -9.44 4.41
N MET A 617 -16.32 -8.63 3.77
CA MET A 617 -16.22 -8.54 2.32
C MET A 617 -14.90 -7.91 1.88
N PRO A 618 -14.36 -8.22 0.70
CA PRO A 618 -13.20 -7.54 0.17
C PRO A 618 -13.53 -6.09 -0.18
N ILE A 619 -12.57 -5.19 0.05
CA ILE A 619 -12.64 -3.78 -0.31
C ILE A 619 -11.53 -3.51 -1.32
N ALA A 620 -11.88 -2.93 -2.47
CA ALA A 620 -10.88 -2.59 -3.49
C ALA A 620 -9.98 -1.45 -3.00
N SER A 621 -8.72 -1.44 -3.46
CA SER A 621 -7.91 -0.22 -3.46
C SER A 621 -8.20 0.64 -4.69
N LEU A 622 -7.81 1.92 -4.64
CA LEU A 622 -7.86 2.83 -5.77
C LEU A 622 -6.87 2.37 -6.85
N ARG A 623 -5.75 1.80 -6.43
CA ARG A 623 -4.79 1.15 -7.33
C ARG A 623 -5.43 0.02 -8.13
N LEU A 624 -6.28 -0.80 -7.51
CA LEU A 624 -7.04 -1.84 -8.22
C LEU A 624 -8.02 -1.24 -9.25
N LYS A 625 -8.63 -0.08 -8.94
CA LYS A 625 -9.46 0.67 -9.91
C LYS A 625 -8.64 1.17 -11.10
N LEU A 626 -7.44 1.68 -10.84
CA LEU A 626 -6.49 2.11 -11.86
C LEU A 626 -5.98 0.95 -12.72
N VAL A 627 -5.71 -0.22 -12.14
CA VAL A 627 -5.35 -1.43 -12.91
C VAL A 627 -6.49 -1.83 -13.85
N ARG A 628 -7.75 -1.79 -13.39
CA ARG A 628 -8.91 -2.04 -14.26
C ARG A 628 -8.98 -1.03 -15.40
N GLN A 629 -8.71 0.25 -15.14
CA GLN A 629 -8.65 1.27 -16.17
C GLN A 629 -7.52 1.00 -17.18
N ALA A 630 -6.33 0.67 -16.70
CA ALA A 630 -5.20 0.28 -17.54
C ALA A 630 -5.54 -0.93 -18.43
N SER A 631 -6.34 -1.88 -17.94
CA SER A 631 -6.84 -3.01 -18.74
C SER A 631 -7.77 -2.59 -19.89
N PHE A 632 -8.58 -1.53 -19.71
CA PHE A 632 -9.37 -0.95 -20.81
C PHE A 632 -8.49 -0.20 -21.81
N ASP A 633 -7.53 0.60 -21.32
CA ASP A 633 -6.54 1.25 -22.18
C ASP A 633 -5.81 0.23 -23.07
N ALA A 634 -5.40 -0.90 -22.49
CA ALA A 634 -4.73 -1.98 -23.22
C ALA A 634 -5.57 -2.55 -24.38
N GLN A 635 -6.89 -2.66 -24.19
CA GLN A 635 -7.78 -3.10 -25.27
C GLN A 635 -7.87 -2.07 -26.39
N TYR A 636 -7.98 -0.78 -26.08
CA TYR A 636 -7.96 0.26 -27.11
C TYR A 636 -6.66 0.25 -27.89
N VAL A 637 -5.52 0.09 -27.21
CA VAL A 637 -4.22 -0.05 -27.87
C VAL A 637 -4.20 -1.30 -28.77
N ARG A 638 -4.73 -2.44 -28.31
CA ARG A 638 -4.78 -3.68 -29.11
C ARG A 638 -5.70 -3.57 -30.32
N LEU A 639 -6.88 -2.96 -30.17
CA LEU A 639 -7.79 -2.65 -31.28
C LEU A 639 -7.14 -1.72 -32.30
N MET A 640 -6.35 -0.74 -31.83
CA MET A 640 -5.59 0.14 -32.71
C MET A 640 -4.46 -0.61 -33.43
N GLU A 641 -3.73 -1.47 -32.71
CA GLU A 641 -2.64 -2.28 -33.28
C GLU A 641 -3.13 -3.35 -34.26
N SER A 642 -4.36 -3.86 -34.11
CA SER A 642 -4.93 -4.87 -34.99
C SER A 642 -5.27 -4.36 -36.40
N LYS A 643 -5.42 -3.04 -36.58
CA LYS A 643 -5.61 -2.41 -37.91
C LYS A 643 -4.38 -2.57 -38.81
N GLY A 644 -3.21 -2.86 -38.25
CA GLY A 644 -1.96 -3.05 -38.98
C GLY A 644 -1.30 -1.75 -39.46
N ASP A 645 0.00 -1.82 -39.75
CA ASP A 645 0.83 -0.63 -40.01
C ASP A 645 0.38 0.21 -41.21
N GLN A 646 -0.27 -0.40 -42.21
CA GLN A 646 -0.73 0.31 -43.40
C GLN A 646 -1.96 1.18 -43.13
N ALA A 647 -2.90 0.70 -42.30
CA ALA A 647 -4.11 1.44 -41.96
C ALA A 647 -3.89 2.46 -40.82
N MET A 648 -2.83 2.30 -40.02
CA MET A 648 -2.56 3.22 -38.91
C MET A 648 -2.29 4.66 -39.36
N PRO A 649 -2.93 5.65 -38.72
CA PRO A 649 -2.68 7.05 -38.99
C PRO A 649 -1.30 7.49 -38.47
N LEU A 650 -0.69 8.47 -39.15
CA LEU A 650 0.65 8.96 -38.82
C LEU A 650 0.78 9.42 -37.36
N TRP A 651 -0.24 10.09 -36.83
CA TRP A 651 -0.24 10.57 -35.45
C TRP A 651 -0.11 9.44 -34.43
N TRP A 652 -0.67 8.25 -34.71
CA TRP A 652 -0.58 7.11 -33.80
C TRP A 652 0.82 6.50 -33.85
N LYS A 653 1.40 6.39 -35.06
CA LYS A 653 2.78 5.92 -35.26
C LYS A 653 3.79 6.80 -34.51
N GLU A 654 3.54 8.10 -34.45
CA GLU A 654 4.35 9.04 -33.67
C GLU A 654 4.08 8.92 -32.16
N ALA A 655 2.81 8.99 -31.75
CA ALA A 655 2.41 8.95 -30.35
C ALA A 655 2.94 7.71 -29.64
N LYS A 656 2.83 6.52 -30.25
CA LYS A 656 3.26 5.27 -29.61
C LYS A 656 4.77 5.20 -29.34
N ARG A 657 5.60 5.89 -30.13
CA ARG A 657 7.06 5.98 -29.91
C ARG A 657 7.44 6.97 -28.81
N ASN A 658 6.57 7.94 -28.53
CA ASN A 658 6.81 8.97 -27.53
C ASN A 658 6.26 8.58 -26.16
N ILE A 659 5.08 7.93 -26.13
CA ILE A 659 4.42 7.56 -24.88
C ILE A 659 5.13 6.42 -24.16
N VAL A 660 5.68 5.45 -24.91
CA VAL A 660 6.43 4.31 -24.36
C VAL A 660 7.63 4.04 -25.26
N ARG A 661 8.84 4.03 -24.67
CA ARG A 661 10.07 3.62 -25.36
C ARG A 661 10.58 2.29 -24.84
N ASN A 662 10.56 2.10 -23.52
CA ASN A 662 10.88 0.85 -22.84
C ASN A 662 10.22 0.82 -21.46
N PHE A 663 10.59 -0.14 -20.60
CA PHE A 663 9.98 -0.31 -19.28
C PHE A 663 10.32 0.81 -18.27
N THR A 664 11.40 1.59 -18.47
CA THR A 664 11.79 2.68 -17.56
C THR A 664 11.60 4.08 -18.18
N ASP A 665 11.67 4.19 -19.51
CA ASP A 665 11.46 5.41 -20.30
C ASP A 665 10.08 5.41 -20.97
N TRP A 666 9.16 6.17 -20.38
CA TRP A 666 7.76 6.32 -20.79
C TRP A 666 7.20 7.66 -20.26
N ASP A 667 6.15 8.18 -20.87
CA ASP A 667 5.62 9.52 -20.55
C ASP A 667 4.98 9.57 -19.15
N ARG A 668 5.37 10.54 -18.31
CA ARG A 668 4.91 10.66 -16.92
C ARG A 668 3.69 11.58 -16.75
N ASP A 669 3.14 12.15 -17.82
CA ASP A 669 1.93 12.96 -17.77
C ASP A 669 0.68 12.07 -17.96
N TYR A 670 -0.09 11.92 -16.87
CA TYR A 670 -1.33 11.14 -16.85
C TYR A 670 -2.30 11.55 -17.98
N TRP A 671 -2.39 12.84 -18.27
CA TRP A 671 -3.38 13.37 -19.22
C TRP A 671 -2.99 13.12 -20.68
N GLN A 672 -1.74 12.76 -20.99
CA GLN A 672 -1.39 12.29 -22.34
C GLN A 672 -2.08 10.96 -22.64
N TYR A 673 -2.16 10.06 -21.65
CA TYR A 673 -2.87 8.79 -21.79
C TYR A 673 -4.37 8.99 -21.97
N SER A 674 -5.00 9.89 -21.20
CA SER A 674 -6.41 10.25 -21.39
C SER A 674 -6.66 10.79 -22.80
N LYS A 675 -5.88 11.79 -23.23
CA LYS A 675 -6.02 12.41 -24.56
C LYS A 675 -5.82 11.39 -25.69
N LEU A 676 -4.82 10.52 -25.57
CA LEU A 676 -4.56 9.49 -26.58
C LEU A 676 -5.67 8.44 -26.61
N ARG A 677 -6.17 7.98 -25.46
CA ARG A 677 -7.32 7.09 -25.37
C ARG A 677 -8.53 7.67 -26.12
N GLU A 678 -8.90 8.91 -25.86
CA GLU A 678 -10.03 9.55 -26.53
C GLU A 678 -9.82 9.73 -28.05
N ARG A 679 -8.59 10.02 -28.45
CA ARG A 679 -8.20 10.11 -29.87
C ARG A 679 -8.29 8.76 -30.56
N ILE A 680 -7.87 7.67 -29.90
CA ILE A 680 -8.02 6.30 -30.40
C ILE A 680 -9.51 5.96 -30.54
N ILE A 681 -10.32 6.21 -29.51
CA ILE A 681 -11.78 5.98 -29.56
C ILE A 681 -12.41 6.69 -30.75
N SER A 682 -12.12 7.98 -30.93
CA SER A 682 -12.66 8.78 -32.04
C SER A 682 -12.22 8.25 -33.42
N TYR A 683 -10.97 7.76 -33.52
CA TYR A 683 -10.46 7.17 -34.75
C TYR A 683 -11.12 5.81 -35.06
N LEU A 684 -11.20 4.92 -34.07
CA LEU A 684 -11.83 3.60 -34.22
C LEU A 684 -13.31 3.72 -34.57
N GLU A 685 -14.03 4.68 -33.99
CA GLU A 685 -15.45 4.92 -34.29
C GLU A 685 -15.66 5.44 -35.73
N SER A 686 -14.72 6.23 -36.26
CA SER A 686 -14.79 6.73 -37.65
C SER A 686 -14.25 5.74 -38.69
N HIS A 687 -13.53 4.70 -38.25
CA HIS A 687 -12.89 3.69 -39.10
C HIS A 687 -13.13 2.27 -38.53
N PRO A 688 -14.40 1.82 -38.46
CA PRO A 688 -14.80 0.59 -37.78
C PRO A 688 -14.06 -0.66 -38.26
#